data_AF-A0A959Q8W5-F1
#
_entry.id   AF-A0A959Q8W5-F1
#
_cell.length_a   1.000
_cell.length_b   1.000
_cell.length_c   1.000
_cell.angle_alpha   90.00
_cell.angle_beta   90.00
_cell.angle_gamma   90.00
#
_symmetry.space_group_name_H-M   'P 1'
#
loop_
_entity.id
_entity.type
_entity.pdbx_description
1 polymer ?
#
loop_
_entity_poly.entity_id
_entity_poly.type
_entity_poly.pdbx_seq_one_letter_code
_entity_poly.pdbx_strand_id
1 'polypeptide(L)'
;MPLPHSPKFRFPLFLLALLLIASSCKKNREAEPLNDAVSSYLYAYTSGTISKASPIRVVFTQAAVGAEEVGSDAPANLISFSPAVEGSATWENENTLLFEPGAHLASKTSYLATVQLGRIFPNAPKEASTFEFNFSTREQFFSVEVEGLQAPDPKDLTQQELTGILRTADLAEAGEVEPVLTAVQAGNKLGIRWSHEGDGQLHRFTVEKIQRGEKPGEVTLSWNGKPLGLDQKGEEKVEIPSLSDFKVLSAQVYQQPQQYIVLNFSDPLDPAQNLQGLIRIQTYAGALKFNIDGNRVYVYPDARIAGTSMVYAEPGIRNTRGARMSDRSEWELTFEEEKPQLRLVGRGVIMPNSKGLLFPFEAINLNAVEVEVFKIYHNNILQFLQTNEFDGNYELERVGRIVLQEKVDLKSLNANASASEWTRYALDLSKLMKQDPNALYQIRLGFRPGYSNYYCGEEATTRPVAQLTSMEQRLDEDGEIESFWGGWYGIDGYYEGYRWEHREDPCYPAYYNYDNFVRRNVFASDLGLIAKRGGDGETVVVVTDLRNANAISGATVELYDYQQQLLGTATTGSDGIARLTSDRKPFVLIAKQGNQTGYLKVTDGNALSLSRFDVTGSAPQKGLKGYLYGERGVWRPGDSLYLHFVLEDEGGTLPANHPIAFEWYDPRGQLQEKRNTAENTSGIYPLHLATAPDAPTGSWQAVVKVGGATFRKSIMIETVKPNRLKIDLQAPGKALYADQEPIPFKLQVNWLHGAPAQNLKARVEVQLQEVNTSFPKYGEYEFDDPARSFYSEPKVVFDGSVDADGKASFQASLLNNNAAPGQLRANIKTRAFEKGGDFSSDQYSLPYHPYRAYVGTRVPRNQYGSKRLEIDEPGKLGFALVDTEGNPLANRKLEVGLYRVNWRWWWDENDGSLSDYSSANHYNADN
;
A
#
# COMPACT_ATOMS: atom_id res chain seq x y z
N MET A 1 16.33 -19.46 -82.34
CA MET A 1 16.80 -20.85 -82.50
C MET A 1 18.31 -20.82 -82.40
N PRO A 2 19.00 -21.63 -81.58
CA PRO A 2 18.59 -22.90 -80.95
C PRO A 2 18.79 -22.99 -79.41
N LEU A 3 18.13 -23.96 -78.77
CA LEU A 3 18.54 -24.61 -77.49
C LEU A 3 19.82 -25.44 -77.76
N PRO A 4 20.68 -25.90 -76.79
CA PRO A 4 20.27 -26.59 -75.55
C PRO A 4 21.28 -26.58 -74.35
N HIS A 5 20.93 -27.35 -73.32
CA HIS A 5 21.78 -28.13 -72.37
C HIS A 5 21.66 -27.80 -70.87
N SER A 6 20.97 -28.72 -70.17
CA SER A 6 21.20 -29.08 -68.78
C SER A 6 22.46 -29.96 -68.65
N PRO A 7 23.11 -30.04 -67.47
CA PRO A 7 22.88 -31.22 -66.64
C PRO A 7 22.90 -31.02 -65.10
N LYS A 8 21.94 -31.69 -64.45
CA LYS A 8 21.96 -32.43 -63.17
C LYS A 8 23.08 -32.14 -62.15
N PHE A 9 22.71 -31.77 -60.91
CA PHE A 9 23.38 -32.26 -59.69
C PHE A 9 22.46 -32.28 -58.45
N ARG A 10 22.27 -33.49 -57.89
CA ARG A 10 21.98 -33.88 -56.49
C ARG A 10 20.97 -33.07 -55.66
N PHE A 11 19.70 -33.49 -55.69
CA PHE A 11 18.71 -33.18 -54.65
C PHE A 11 17.89 -34.45 -54.32
N PRO A 12 18.37 -35.35 -53.44
CA PRO A 12 17.39 -36.09 -52.63
C PRO A 12 17.82 -36.36 -51.17
N LEU A 13 18.81 -35.63 -50.63
CA LEU A 13 19.13 -35.71 -49.18
C LEU A 13 18.63 -34.50 -48.38
N PHE A 14 18.45 -33.35 -49.03
CA PHE A 14 18.00 -32.11 -48.36
C PHE A 14 16.48 -32.07 -48.14
N LEU A 15 15.69 -32.73 -49.01
CA LEU A 15 14.23 -32.75 -48.88
C LEU A 15 13.73 -33.70 -47.78
N LEU A 16 14.48 -34.76 -47.46
CA LEU A 16 14.11 -35.68 -46.37
C LEU A 16 14.46 -35.07 -44.98
N ALA A 17 15.46 -34.20 -44.91
CA ALA A 17 15.77 -33.42 -43.71
C ALA A 17 14.76 -32.29 -43.47
N LEU A 18 14.22 -31.65 -44.52
CA LEU A 18 13.16 -30.64 -44.38
C LEU A 18 11.79 -31.23 -44.01
N LEU A 19 11.47 -32.46 -44.44
CA LEU A 19 10.22 -33.14 -44.10
C LEU A 19 10.20 -33.73 -42.68
N LEU A 20 11.34 -33.85 -42.01
CA LEU A 20 11.42 -34.22 -40.58
C LEU A 20 11.32 -33.01 -39.63
N ILE A 21 11.49 -31.78 -40.13
CA ILE A 21 11.35 -30.54 -39.34
C ILE A 21 9.89 -30.04 -39.36
N ALA A 22 9.11 -30.39 -40.38
CA ALA A 22 7.70 -29.97 -40.52
C ALA A 22 6.69 -30.84 -39.72
N SER A 23 7.14 -31.85 -38.99
CA SER A 23 6.28 -32.73 -38.17
C SER A 23 6.49 -32.57 -36.65
N SER A 24 7.21 -31.53 -36.21
CA SER A 24 7.31 -31.19 -34.78
C SER A 24 6.31 -30.09 -34.40
N CYS A 25 5.03 -30.32 -34.67
CA CYS A 25 4.00 -29.75 -33.81
C CYS A 25 4.14 -30.48 -32.47
N LYS A 26 4.98 -29.97 -31.56
CA LYS A 26 4.94 -30.35 -30.16
C LYS A 26 3.50 -30.11 -29.70
N LYS A 27 2.75 -31.18 -29.45
CA LYS A 27 1.52 -31.09 -28.67
C LYS A 27 1.85 -30.32 -27.40
N ASN A 28 1.09 -29.27 -27.08
CA ASN A 28 1.15 -28.65 -25.76
C ASN A 28 0.92 -29.77 -24.74
N ARG A 29 1.97 -30.11 -23.99
CA ARG A 29 1.89 -31.11 -22.94
C ARG A 29 1.12 -30.47 -21.79
N GLU A 30 -0.06 -30.97 -21.50
CA GLU A 30 -0.81 -30.58 -20.31
C GLU A 30 -0.21 -31.26 -19.08
N ALA A 31 -0.16 -30.54 -17.95
CA ALA A 31 0.13 -31.12 -16.65
C ALA A 31 -0.74 -32.36 -16.39
N GLU A 32 -0.12 -33.42 -15.85
CA GLU A 32 -0.85 -34.59 -15.41
C GLU A 32 -1.84 -34.24 -14.28
N PRO A 33 -3.00 -34.93 -14.19
CA PRO A 33 -3.92 -34.73 -13.08
C PRO A 33 -3.22 -34.90 -11.74
N LEU A 34 -3.50 -34.00 -10.80
CA LEU A 34 -2.91 -34.04 -9.47
C LEU A 34 -3.23 -35.39 -8.80
N ASN A 35 -2.21 -36.16 -8.45
CA ASN A 35 -2.39 -37.43 -7.73
C ASN A 35 -2.43 -37.18 -6.21
N ASP A 36 -3.02 -38.12 -5.46
CA ASP A 36 -3.17 -37.99 -4.00
C ASP A 36 -1.82 -37.86 -3.26
N ALA A 37 -0.76 -38.47 -3.80
CA ALA A 37 0.57 -38.43 -3.22
C ALA A 37 1.19 -37.02 -3.27
N VAL A 38 1.04 -36.31 -4.39
CA VAL A 38 1.49 -34.93 -4.60
C VAL A 38 0.64 -33.93 -3.82
N SER A 39 -0.67 -34.18 -3.72
CA SER A 39 -1.63 -33.34 -2.97
C SER A 39 -1.27 -33.18 -1.49
N SER A 40 -0.63 -34.19 -0.88
CA SER A 40 -0.18 -34.14 0.51
C SER A 40 0.95 -33.12 0.79
N TYR A 41 1.66 -32.66 -0.25
CA TYR A 41 2.78 -31.73 -0.15
C TYR A 41 2.44 -30.31 -0.62
N LEU A 42 1.29 -30.10 -1.29
CA LEU A 42 0.94 -28.83 -1.92
C LEU A 42 -0.30 -28.23 -1.27
N TYR A 43 -0.17 -26.99 -0.82
CA TYR A 43 -1.27 -26.20 -0.30
C TYR A 43 -1.91 -25.34 -1.40
N ALA A 44 -1.09 -24.66 -2.19
CA ALA A 44 -1.52 -23.81 -3.30
C ALA A 44 -0.42 -23.64 -4.34
N TYR A 45 -0.77 -23.26 -5.56
CA TYR A 45 0.19 -22.91 -6.59
C TYR A 45 -0.45 -21.94 -7.57
N THR A 46 0.38 -21.19 -8.30
CA THR A 46 -0.09 -20.30 -9.37
C THR A 46 -0.85 -21.10 -10.42
N SER A 47 -2.10 -20.75 -10.66
CA SER A 47 -2.96 -21.44 -11.61
C SER A 47 -3.86 -20.45 -12.34
N GLY A 48 -4.50 -20.91 -13.42
CA GLY A 48 -5.39 -20.08 -14.22
C GLY A 48 -4.66 -19.07 -15.10
N THR A 49 -5.32 -17.95 -15.37
CA THR A 49 -4.80 -16.89 -16.24
C THR A 49 -4.22 -15.74 -15.41
N ILE A 50 -2.90 -15.57 -15.45
CA ILE A 50 -2.14 -14.59 -14.68
C ILE A 50 -1.66 -13.42 -15.55
N SER A 51 -1.27 -12.32 -14.92
CA SER A 51 -0.58 -11.24 -15.62
C SER A 51 0.78 -11.73 -16.13
N LYS A 52 1.25 -11.18 -17.26
CA LYS A 52 2.61 -11.40 -17.77
C LYS A 52 3.71 -10.98 -16.78
N ALA A 53 3.39 -10.11 -15.83
CA ALA A 53 4.29 -9.65 -14.77
C ALA A 53 4.11 -10.39 -13.44
N SER A 54 3.15 -11.32 -13.34
CA SER A 54 2.94 -12.06 -12.10
C SER A 54 4.12 -12.99 -11.82
N PRO A 55 4.63 -13.00 -10.56
CA PRO A 55 5.54 -14.05 -10.14
C PRO A 55 4.77 -15.37 -9.96
N ILE A 56 5.51 -16.47 -9.97
CA ILE A 56 4.97 -17.83 -9.89
C ILE A 56 5.26 -18.38 -8.50
N ARG A 57 4.22 -18.78 -7.76
CA ARG A 57 4.33 -19.29 -6.40
C ARG A 57 3.91 -20.74 -6.32
N VAL A 58 4.59 -21.49 -5.46
CA VAL A 58 4.23 -22.84 -5.03
C VAL A 58 4.29 -22.86 -3.51
N VAL A 59 3.16 -23.12 -2.88
CA VAL A 59 2.98 -23.14 -1.42
C VAL A 59 2.83 -24.58 -0.99
N PHE A 60 3.65 -25.01 -0.04
CA PHE A 60 3.71 -26.36 0.48
C PHE A 60 2.93 -26.49 1.80
N THR A 61 2.37 -27.67 2.04
CA THR A 61 1.61 -28.00 3.28
C THR A 61 2.49 -28.03 4.53
N GLN A 62 3.79 -28.17 4.37
CA GLN A 62 4.79 -28.26 5.43
C GLN A 62 6.03 -27.44 5.06
N ALA A 63 6.84 -27.08 6.07
CA ALA A 63 8.07 -26.32 5.87
C ALA A 63 9.00 -27.03 4.89
N ALA A 64 9.31 -26.35 3.80
CA ALA A 64 10.25 -26.76 2.77
C ALA A 64 11.69 -26.40 3.15
N VAL A 65 11.87 -25.32 3.92
CA VAL A 65 13.17 -24.83 4.40
C VAL A 65 13.09 -24.32 5.84
N GLY A 66 14.25 -24.15 6.49
CA GLY A 66 14.34 -23.53 7.82
C GLY A 66 14.08 -22.02 7.81
N ALA A 67 13.74 -21.45 8.98
CA ALA A 67 13.51 -20.01 9.15
C ALA A 67 14.70 -19.15 8.71
N GLU A 68 15.92 -19.71 8.81
CA GLU A 68 17.19 -19.09 8.43
C GLU A 68 17.42 -18.99 6.91
N GLU A 69 16.66 -19.76 6.11
CA GLU A 69 16.76 -19.78 4.65
C GLU A 69 15.71 -18.89 3.97
N VAL A 70 14.77 -18.32 4.75
CA VAL A 70 13.78 -17.37 4.25
C VAL A 70 14.47 -16.12 3.70
N GLY A 71 14.12 -15.75 2.47
CA GLY A 71 14.73 -14.65 1.71
C GLY A 71 16.00 -15.03 0.94
N SER A 72 16.45 -16.29 1.00
CA SER A 72 17.60 -16.78 0.24
C SER A 72 17.21 -17.39 -1.11
N ASP A 73 18.18 -17.47 -2.02
CA ASP A 73 18.03 -18.11 -3.34
C ASP A 73 17.77 -19.61 -3.18
N ALA A 74 16.71 -20.08 -3.84
CA ALA A 74 16.38 -21.49 -3.89
C ALA A 74 17.37 -22.24 -4.83
N PRO A 75 17.71 -23.50 -4.52
CA PRO A 75 18.59 -24.31 -5.36
C PRO A 75 18.18 -24.32 -6.85
N ALA A 76 19.17 -24.28 -7.74
CA ALA A 76 18.94 -24.25 -9.18
C ALA A 76 18.15 -25.48 -9.68
N ASN A 77 17.21 -25.24 -10.60
CA ASN A 77 16.32 -26.25 -11.20
C ASN A 77 15.31 -26.89 -10.24
N LEU A 78 14.94 -26.22 -9.14
CA LEU A 78 13.79 -26.65 -8.33
C LEU A 78 12.46 -26.44 -9.04
N ILE A 79 12.37 -25.42 -9.90
CA ILE A 79 11.24 -25.15 -10.77
C ILE A 79 11.75 -24.86 -12.19
N SER A 80 11.01 -25.35 -13.19
CA SER A 80 11.32 -25.14 -14.61
C SER A 80 10.04 -24.96 -15.43
N PHE A 81 10.12 -24.28 -16.57
CA PHE A 81 8.97 -23.92 -17.39
C PHE A 81 9.10 -24.40 -18.84
N SER A 82 7.97 -24.72 -19.46
CA SER A 82 7.85 -24.94 -20.90
C SER A 82 6.66 -24.14 -21.44
N PRO A 83 6.83 -23.10 -22.28
CA PRO A 83 8.10 -22.56 -22.79
C PRO A 83 9.08 -22.12 -21.70
N ALA A 84 10.38 -22.09 -22.00
CA ALA A 84 11.42 -21.74 -21.04
C ALA A 84 11.27 -20.28 -20.58
N VAL A 85 11.42 -20.05 -19.28
CA VAL A 85 11.38 -18.73 -18.64
C VAL A 85 12.66 -18.57 -17.83
N GLU A 86 13.41 -17.50 -18.09
CA GLU A 86 14.55 -17.10 -17.28
C GLU A 86 14.06 -16.33 -16.05
N GLY A 87 14.68 -16.55 -14.89
CA GLY A 87 14.26 -15.91 -13.64
C GLY A 87 15.02 -16.45 -12.44
N SER A 88 14.65 -15.95 -11.27
CA SER A 88 15.23 -16.36 -9.99
C SER A 88 14.18 -17.01 -9.10
N ALA A 89 14.57 -18.02 -8.35
CA ALA A 89 13.70 -18.69 -7.38
C ALA A 89 14.22 -18.36 -5.97
N THR A 90 13.34 -17.96 -5.07
CA THR A 90 13.66 -17.63 -3.68
C THR A 90 12.63 -18.24 -2.72
N TRP A 91 13.02 -18.38 -1.46
CA TRP A 91 12.10 -18.80 -0.40
C TRP A 91 11.42 -17.58 0.23
N GLU A 92 10.16 -17.33 -0.12
CA GLU A 92 9.39 -16.19 0.40
C GLU A 92 9.08 -16.35 1.90
N ASN A 93 8.85 -17.59 2.33
CA ASN A 93 8.74 -18.03 3.72
C ASN A 93 9.10 -19.53 3.80
N GLU A 94 9.00 -20.14 4.99
CA GLU A 94 9.35 -21.56 5.22
C GLU A 94 8.61 -22.53 4.28
N ASN A 95 7.46 -22.16 3.74
CA ASN A 95 6.57 -23.01 2.96
C ASN A 95 6.32 -22.52 1.53
N THR A 96 6.86 -21.38 1.11
CA THR A 96 6.55 -20.82 -0.22
C THR A 96 7.81 -20.66 -1.06
N LEU A 97 7.84 -21.38 -2.18
CA LEU A 97 8.77 -21.14 -3.27
C LEU A 97 8.21 -20.07 -4.20
N LEU A 98 8.92 -18.95 -4.33
CA LEU A 98 8.62 -17.85 -5.23
C LEU A 98 9.57 -17.90 -6.42
N PHE A 99 9.05 -17.86 -7.64
CA PHE A 99 9.82 -17.70 -8.85
C PHE A 99 9.48 -16.35 -9.50
N GLU A 100 10.48 -15.49 -9.61
CA GLU A 100 10.38 -14.18 -10.27
C GLU A 100 10.99 -14.27 -11.67
N PRO A 101 10.17 -14.14 -12.73
CA PRO A 101 10.67 -14.04 -14.10
C PRO A 101 11.62 -12.85 -14.25
N GLY A 102 12.77 -13.05 -14.90
CA GLY A 102 13.74 -11.97 -15.16
C GLY A 102 13.29 -10.98 -16.24
N ALA A 103 12.35 -11.40 -17.08
CA ALA A 103 11.60 -10.57 -18.02
C ALA A 103 10.11 -10.96 -17.96
N HIS A 104 9.22 -10.07 -18.38
CA HIS A 104 7.80 -10.39 -18.47
C HIS A 104 7.56 -11.65 -19.29
N LEU A 105 6.62 -12.49 -18.83
CA LEU A 105 6.18 -13.68 -19.55
C LEU A 105 5.59 -13.28 -20.91
N ALA A 106 5.59 -14.19 -21.88
CA ALA A 106 4.95 -13.95 -23.16
C ALA A 106 3.42 -13.90 -22.97
N SER A 107 2.74 -12.89 -23.51
CA SER A 107 1.27 -12.80 -23.48
C SER A 107 0.60 -13.94 -24.27
N LYS A 108 -0.66 -14.26 -23.95
CA LYS A 108 -1.43 -15.34 -24.60
C LYS A 108 -0.67 -16.67 -24.70
N THR A 109 0.11 -17.00 -23.69
CA THR A 109 1.00 -18.16 -23.70
C THR A 109 0.66 -19.09 -22.55
N SER A 110 0.45 -20.36 -22.87
CA SER A 110 0.32 -21.44 -21.87
C SER A 110 1.70 -21.91 -21.45
N TYR A 111 1.92 -22.02 -20.14
CA TYR A 111 3.14 -22.52 -19.54
C TYR A 111 2.84 -23.77 -18.72
N LEU A 112 3.70 -24.78 -18.91
CA LEU A 112 3.80 -25.94 -18.03
C LEU A 112 4.95 -25.69 -17.06
N ALA A 113 4.64 -25.54 -15.78
CA ALA A 113 5.62 -25.49 -14.70
C ALA A 113 5.88 -26.90 -14.16
N THR A 114 7.13 -27.23 -13.89
CA THR A 114 7.55 -28.50 -13.29
C THR A 114 8.38 -28.21 -12.04
N VAL A 115 7.92 -28.70 -10.90
CA VAL A 115 8.54 -28.55 -9.58
C VAL A 115 9.15 -29.88 -9.15
N GLN A 116 10.39 -29.86 -8.69
CA GLN A 116 11.15 -31.03 -8.25
C GLN A 116 10.93 -31.31 -6.76
N LEU A 117 9.73 -31.77 -6.37
CA LEU A 117 9.36 -32.06 -4.98
C LEU A 117 10.33 -33.00 -4.27
N GLY A 118 10.87 -34.02 -4.95
CA GLY A 118 11.83 -34.96 -4.36
C GLY A 118 13.19 -34.34 -3.98
N ARG A 119 13.49 -33.12 -4.48
CA ARG A 119 14.65 -32.33 -4.04
C ARG A 119 14.35 -31.44 -2.84
N ILE A 120 13.09 -31.10 -2.64
CA ILE A 120 12.60 -30.26 -1.54
C ILE A 120 12.32 -31.13 -0.31
N PHE A 121 11.68 -32.28 -0.53
CA PHE A 121 11.29 -33.24 0.51
C PHE A 121 12.01 -34.58 0.31
N PRO A 122 13.10 -34.85 1.06
CA PRO A 122 13.91 -36.07 0.88
C PRO A 122 13.15 -37.38 1.09
N ASN A 123 12.03 -37.34 1.82
CA ASN A 123 11.19 -38.50 2.13
C ASN A 123 9.96 -38.63 1.21
N ALA A 124 9.84 -37.79 0.16
CA ALA A 124 8.73 -37.87 -0.76
C ALA A 124 8.75 -39.21 -1.54
N PRO A 125 7.60 -39.91 -1.66
CA PRO A 125 7.51 -41.13 -2.45
C PRO A 125 7.83 -40.84 -3.93
N LYS A 126 8.25 -41.85 -4.70
CA LYS A 126 8.63 -41.67 -6.12
C LYS A 126 7.50 -41.05 -6.95
N GLU A 127 6.28 -41.42 -6.61
CA GLU A 127 5.02 -40.97 -7.21
C GLU A 127 4.72 -39.48 -6.91
N ALA A 128 5.42 -38.87 -5.95
CA ALA A 128 5.35 -37.44 -5.60
C ALA A 128 6.70 -36.72 -5.81
N SER A 129 7.61 -37.31 -6.60
CA SER A 129 8.94 -36.73 -6.83
C SER A 129 8.92 -35.47 -7.70
N THR A 130 7.91 -35.33 -8.56
CA THR A 130 7.69 -34.17 -9.43
C THR A 130 6.24 -33.74 -9.41
N PHE A 131 6.03 -32.43 -9.45
CA PHE A 131 4.70 -31.83 -9.59
C PHE A 131 4.68 -30.94 -10.83
N GLU A 132 3.69 -31.14 -11.69
CA GLU A 132 3.48 -30.31 -12.88
C GLU A 132 2.17 -29.52 -12.73
N PHE A 133 2.18 -28.25 -13.13
CA PHE A 133 0.97 -27.44 -13.19
C PHE A 133 0.97 -26.51 -14.40
N ASN A 134 -0.23 -26.24 -14.90
CA ASN A 134 -0.43 -25.30 -16.00
C ASN A 134 -0.88 -23.94 -15.46
N PHE A 135 -0.38 -22.89 -16.08
CA PHE A 135 -0.99 -21.57 -16.04
C PHE A 135 -0.88 -20.94 -17.42
N SER A 136 -1.62 -19.87 -17.65
CA SER A 136 -1.52 -19.10 -18.88
C SER A 136 -1.40 -17.63 -18.56
N THR A 137 -0.80 -16.87 -19.46
CA THR A 137 -0.79 -15.41 -19.37
C THR A 137 -2.02 -14.85 -20.07
N ARG A 138 -2.50 -13.70 -19.58
CA ARG A 138 -3.59 -12.95 -20.21
C ARG A 138 -3.26 -12.68 -21.68
N GLU A 139 -4.29 -12.81 -22.53
CA GLU A 139 -4.21 -12.25 -23.88
C GLU A 139 -4.20 -10.72 -23.75
N GLN A 140 -3.22 -10.08 -24.37
CA GLN A 140 -3.18 -8.63 -24.38
C GLN A 140 -4.32 -8.13 -25.28
N PHE A 141 -4.95 -7.05 -24.87
CA PHE A 141 -5.98 -6.34 -25.64
C PHE A 141 -5.89 -4.87 -25.28
N PHE A 142 -6.33 -3.97 -26.15
CA PHE A 142 -6.48 -2.59 -25.76
C PHE A 142 -7.77 -1.96 -26.29
N SER A 143 -8.30 -1.02 -25.54
CA SER A 143 -9.33 -0.10 -26.00
C SER A 143 -8.80 1.33 -25.94
N VAL A 144 -9.24 2.14 -26.89
CA VAL A 144 -9.00 3.58 -26.90
C VAL A 144 -10.36 4.23 -26.66
N GLU A 145 -10.43 5.07 -25.64
CA GLU A 145 -11.60 5.85 -25.26
C GLU A 145 -11.24 7.33 -25.33
N VAL A 146 -11.97 8.10 -26.13
CA VAL A 146 -11.78 9.55 -26.24
C VAL A 146 -12.73 10.24 -25.25
N GLU A 147 -12.17 10.91 -24.24
CA GLU A 147 -12.96 11.69 -23.28
C GLU A 147 -13.45 13.02 -23.89
N GLY A 148 -12.71 13.52 -24.87
CA GLY A 148 -13.10 14.65 -25.72
C GLY A 148 -12.19 15.88 -25.59
N LEU A 149 -12.54 16.94 -26.30
CA LEU A 149 -11.74 18.16 -26.37
C LEU A 149 -11.79 18.95 -25.07
N GLN A 150 -10.72 19.67 -24.77
CA GLN A 150 -10.58 20.63 -23.68
C GLN A 150 -9.79 21.85 -24.14
N ALA A 151 -10.09 23.01 -23.57
CA ALA A 151 -9.30 24.23 -23.76
C ALA A 151 -8.35 24.40 -22.56
N PRO A 152 -7.03 24.17 -22.71
CA PRO A 152 -6.08 24.25 -21.59
C PRO A 152 -5.98 25.67 -21.01
N ASP A 153 -6.15 26.69 -21.84
CA ASP A 153 -6.35 28.07 -21.39
C ASP A 153 -7.76 28.53 -21.79
N PRO A 154 -8.68 28.75 -20.82
CA PRO A 154 -10.02 29.28 -21.11
C PRO A 154 -10.01 30.65 -21.80
N LYS A 155 -8.91 31.39 -21.75
CA LYS A 155 -8.74 32.67 -22.45
C LYS A 155 -8.31 32.48 -23.90
N ASP A 156 -7.68 31.37 -24.26
CA ASP A 156 -7.23 31.06 -25.63
C ASP A 156 -7.86 29.77 -26.18
N LEU A 157 -9.02 29.91 -26.82
CA LEU A 157 -9.71 28.80 -27.48
C LEU A 157 -9.06 28.36 -28.81
N THR A 158 -8.03 29.06 -29.30
CA THR A 158 -7.35 28.67 -30.55
C THR A 158 -6.49 27.41 -30.37
N GLN A 159 -6.08 27.14 -29.13
CA GLN A 159 -5.42 25.91 -28.75
C GLN A 159 -6.41 25.00 -28.03
N GLN A 160 -6.45 23.74 -28.46
CA GLN A 160 -7.22 22.70 -27.81
C GLN A 160 -6.31 21.53 -27.46
N GLU A 161 -6.75 20.77 -26.47
CA GLU A 161 -6.19 19.47 -26.11
C GLU A 161 -7.29 18.42 -26.26
N LEU A 162 -6.91 17.22 -26.72
CA LEU A 162 -7.83 16.09 -26.78
C LEU A 162 -7.39 15.06 -25.75
N THR A 163 -8.22 14.83 -24.75
CA THR A 163 -7.94 13.86 -23.69
C THR A 163 -8.59 12.52 -24.00
N GLY A 164 -7.93 11.44 -23.61
CA GLY A 164 -8.49 10.10 -23.69
C GLY A 164 -7.70 9.10 -22.84
N ILE A 165 -8.20 7.88 -22.83
CA ILE A 165 -7.63 6.76 -22.11
C ILE A 165 -7.37 5.62 -23.10
N LEU A 166 -6.18 5.06 -23.05
CA LEU A 166 -5.88 3.76 -23.62
C LEU A 166 -5.81 2.75 -22.46
N ARG A 167 -6.71 1.76 -22.48
CA ARG A 167 -6.74 0.69 -21.47
C ARG A 167 -6.15 -0.57 -22.08
N THR A 168 -5.29 -1.26 -21.34
CA THR A 168 -4.76 -2.57 -21.72
C THR A 168 -5.29 -3.66 -20.79
N ALA A 169 -5.46 -4.88 -21.30
CA ALA A 169 -6.00 -6.01 -20.54
C ALA A 169 -4.98 -6.62 -19.55
N ASP A 170 -3.70 -6.31 -19.77
CA ASP A 170 -2.58 -6.70 -18.93
C ASP A 170 -1.51 -5.61 -18.98
N LEU A 171 -0.51 -5.70 -18.09
CA LEU A 171 0.59 -4.75 -17.99
C LEU A 171 1.17 -4.40 -19.38
N ALA A 172 1.27 -3.11 -19.67
CA ALA A 172 1.92 -2.59 -20.86
C ALA A 172 2.84 -1.43 -20.47
N GLU A 173 4.09 -1.49 -20.90
CA GLU A 173 5.05 -0.44 -20.56
C GLU A 173 4.84 0.80 -21.44
N ALA A 174 5.24 1.97 -20.94
CA ALA A 174 5.13 3.24 -21.68
C ALA A 174 5.74 3.13 -23.10
N GLY A 175 6.92 2.52 -23.22
CA GLY A 175 7.58 2.32 -24.51
C GLY A 175 6.82 1.41 -25.49
N GLU A 176 5.95 0.53 -25.00
CA GLU A 176 5.06 -0.31 -25.82
C GLU A 176 3.77 0.43 -26.18
N VAL A 177 3.24 1.26 -25.27
CA VAL A 177 1.93 1.92 -25.41
C VAL A 177 1.98 3.19 -26.23
N GLU A 178 2.95 4.08 -25.98
CA GLU A 178 3.01 5.38 -26.64
C GLU A 178 3.05 5.30 -28.19
N PRO A 179 3.76 4.33 -28.81
CA PRO A 179 3.78 4.16 -30.26
C PRO A 179 2.46 3.62 -30.84
N VAL A 180 1.55 3.10 -30.01
CA VAL A 180 0.26 2.57 -30.47
C VAL A 180 -0.61 3.67 -31.04
N LEU A 181 -0.59 4.88 -30.44
CA LEU A 181 -1.50 5.97 -30.80
C LEU A 181 -0.77 7.08 -31.56
N THR A 182 -1.42 7.59 -32.61
CA THR A 182 -0.96 8.74 -33.37
C THR A 182 -2.10 9.71 -33.60
N ALA A 183 -1.82 11.01 -33.54
CA ALA A 183 -2.78 12.06 -33.83
C ALA A 183 -2.27 12.93 -34.98
N VAL A 184 -3.14 13.23 -35.94
CA VAL A 184 -2.85 14.05 -37.11
C VAL A 184 -3.93 15.10 -37.29
N GLN A 185 -3.52 16.35 -37.52
CA GLN A 185 -4.43 17.43 -37.91
C GLN A 185 -3.91 18.12 -39.16
N ALA A 186 -4.75 18.20 -40.20
CA ALA A 186 -4.41 18.83 -41.48
C ALA A 186 -3.08 18.31 -42.09
N GLY A 187 -2.78 17.02 -41.91
CA GLY A 187 -1.55 16.38 -42.39
C GLY A 187 -0.32 16.54 -41.50
N ASN A 188 -0.40 17.33 -40.42
CA ASN A 188 0.67 17.48 -39.43
C ASN A 188 0.48 16.52 -38.27
N LYS A 189 1.56 15.81 -37.88
CA LYS A 189 1.56 14.96 -36.69
C LYS A 189 1.57 15.83 -35.42
N LEU A 190 0.63 15.59 -34.51
CA LEU A 190 0.54 16.26 -33.22
C LEU A 190 1.34 15.52 -32.14
N GLY A 191 1.75 16.27 -31.11
CA GLY A 191 2.37 15.70 -29.92
C GLY A 191 1.33 15.05 -29.03
N ILE A 192 1.68 13.94 -28.38
CA ILE A 192 0.84 13.27 -27.38
C ILE A 192 1.63 13.22 -26.09
N ARG A 193 1.09 13.83 -25.03
CA ARG A 193 1.60 13.71 -23.68
C ARG A 193 0.89 12.55 -22.98
N TRP A 194 1.64 11.74 -22.26
CA TRP A 194 1.13 10.56 -21.58
C TRP A 194 1.27 10.66 -20.07
N SER A 195 0.33 10.02 -19.37
CA SER A 195 0.39 9.73 -17.95
C SER A 195 -0.05 8.29 -17.75
N HIS A 196 0.81 7.46 -17.17
CA HIS A 196 0.56 6.05 -16.96
C HIS A 196 0.34 5.78 -15.48
N GLU A 197 -0.73 5.05 -15.15
CA GLU A 197 -0.99 4.63 -13.77
C GLU A 197 -0.05 3.50 -13.35
N GLY A 198 0.15 3.34 -12.03
CA GLY A 198 1.15 2.43 -11.46
C GLY A 198 0.89 0.94 -11.72
N ASP A 199 -0.34 0.57 -12.12
CA ASP A 199 -0.71 -0.79 -12.52
C ASP A 199 -0.34 -1.13 -13.96
N GLY A 200 0.08 -0.12 -14.75
CA GLY A 200 0.41 -0.20 -16.17
C GLY A 200 -0.71 -0.78 -17.04
N GLN A 201 -1.98 -0.61 -16.64
CA GLN A 201 -3.16 -0.98 -17.42
C GLN A 201 -3.94 0.24 -17.91
N LEU A 202 -3.81 1.38 -17.21
CA LEU A 202 -4.48 2.63 -17.56
C LEU A 202 -3.46 3.67 -18.02
N HIS A 203 -3.60 4.09 -19.27
CA HIS A 203 -2.70 5.07 -19.89
C HIS A 203 -3.51 6.25 -20.39
N ARG A 204 -3.40 7.39 -19.71
CA ARG A 204 -4.06 8.63 -20.10
C ARG A 204 -3.20 9.35 -21.13
N PHE A 205 -3.82 9.82 -22.19
CA PHE A 205 -3.16 10.60 -23.22
C PHE A 205 -3.82 11.97 -23.39
N THR A 206 -3.00 12.95 -23.75
CA THR A 206 -3.42 14.30 -24.11
C THR A 206 -2.76 14.65 -25.42
N VAL A 207 -3.54 14.76 -26.50
CA VAL A 207 -3.04 15.30 -27.76
C VAL A 207 -2.93 16.81 -27.61
N GLU A 208 -1.73 17.33 -27.78
CA GLU A 208 -1.42 18.74 -27.54
C GLU A 208 -1.39 19.55 -28.83
N LYS A 209 -1.59 20.87 -28.70
CA LYS A 209 -1.44 21.87 -29.78
C LYS A 209 -2.41 21.69 -30.94
N ILE A 210 -3.61 21.18 -30.68
CA ILE A 210 -4.67 21.11 -31.67
C ILE A 210 -5.10 22.55 -32.01
N GLN A 211 -5.05 22.91 -33.28
CA GLN A 211 -5.44 24.23 -33.76
C GLN A 211 -6.94 24.28 -34.02
N ARG A 212 -7.64 25.19 -33.35
CA ARG A 212 -9.04 25.52 -33.62
C ARG A 212 -9.12 26.84 -34.38
N GLY A 213 -9.73 26.82 -35.56
CA GLY A 213 -9.79 27.97 -36.48
C GLY A 213 -11.22 28.47 -36.76
N GLU A 214 -11.33 29.42 -37.69
CA GLU A 214 -12.63 29.98 -38.15
C GLU A 214 -13.48 28.98 -38.95
N LYS A 215 -12.87 27.90 -39.45
CA LYS A 215 -13.56 26.80 -40.13
C LYS A 215 -13.47 25.53 -39.28
N PRO A 216 -14.48 24.65 -39.35
CA PRO A 216 -14.40 23.34 -38.72
C PRO A 216 -13.17 22.56 -39.24
N GLY A 217 -12.52 21.85 -38.35
CA GLY A 217 -11.41 20.95 -38.65
C GLY A 217 -11.67 19.54 -38.12
N GLU A 218 -10.71 18.65 -38.30
CA GLU A 218 -10.73 17.31 -37.71
C GLU A 218 -9.35 16.94 -37.17
N VAL A 219 -9.32 16.20 -36.07
CA VAL A 219 -8.15 15.46 -35.61
C VAL A 219 -8.41 13.99 -35.88
N THR A 220 -7.53 13.38 -36.67
CA THR A 220 -7.53 11.94 -36.89
C THR A 220 -6.67 11.29 -35.82
N LEU A 221 -7.30 10.53 -34.92
CA LEU A 221 -6.64 9.57 -34.05
C LEU A 221 -6.54 8.24 -34.77
N SER A 222 -5.33 7.69 -34.90
CA SER A 222 -5.11 6.37 -35.48
C SER A 222 -4.30 5.52 -34.51
N TRP A 223 -4.73 4.29 -34.28
CA TRP A 223 -4.02 3.34 -33.44
C TRP A 223 -3.62 2.05 -34.16
N ASN A 224 -2.46 1.52 -33.78
CA ASN A 224 -1.89 0.29 -34.31
C ASN A 224 -1.30 -0.55 -33.17
N GLY A 225 -1.94 -1.68 -32.87
CA GLY A 225 -1.60 -2.57 -31.75
C GLY A 225 -0.30 -3.36 -31.91
N LYS A 226 0.40 -3.26 -33.04
CA LYS A 226 1.64 -4.03 -33.28
C LYS A 226 2.71 -3.92 -32.19
N PRO A 227 2.98 -2.73 -31.60
CA PRO A 227 3.90 -2.59 -30.49
C PRO A 227 3.51 -3.42 -29.25
N LEU A 228 2.21 -3.68 -29.06
CA LEU A 228 1.66 -4.55 -28.01
C LEU A 228 1.55 -6.02 -28.44
N GLY A 229 2.06 -6.40 -29.62
CA GLY A 229 1.93 -7.74 -30.18
C GLY A 229 0.54 -8.07 -30.73
N LEU A 230 -0.27 -7.05 -31.05
CA LEU A 230 -1.66 -7.19 -31.50
C LEU A 230 -1.85 -6.76 -32.95
N ASP A 231 -2.75 -7.44 -33.66
CA ASP A 231 -3.12 -7.08 -35.03
C ASP A 231 -4.22 -6.00 -35.11
N GLN A 232 -4.75 -5.58 -33.95
CA GLN A 232 -5.80 -4.57 -33.85
C GLN A 232 -5.34 -3.22 -34.39
N LYS A 233 -6.17 -2.62 -35.25
CA LYS A 233 -6.00 -1.25 -35.77
C LYS A 233 -7.34 -0.54 -35.78
N GLY A 234 -7.31 0.77 -35.68
CA GLY A 234 -8.49 1.60 -35.82
C GLY A 234 -8.14 3.05 -36.02
N GLU A 235 -9.16 3.80 -36.39
CA GLU A 235 -9.08 5.23 -36.61
C GLU A 235 -10.37 5.85 -36.08
N GLU A 236 -10.25 6.98 -35.41
CA GLU A 236 -11.35 7.81 -34.96
C GLU A 236 -11.11 9.25 -35.42
N LYS A 237 -12.14 9.85 -36.00
CA LYS A 237 -12.10 11.25 -36.41
C LYS A 237 -12.84 12.08 -35.40
N VAL A 238 -12.11 12.94 -34.71
CA VAL A 238 -12.67 13.88 -33.74
C VAL A 238 -12.88 15.23 -34.44
N GLU A 239 -14.12 15.67 -34.49
CA GLU A 239 -14.48 16.98 -35.02
C GLU A 239 -13.88 18.08 -34.15
N ILE A 240 -13.24 19.08 -34.77
CA ILE A 240 -12.81 20.33 -34.14
C ILE A 240 -13.76 21.45 -34.61
N PRO A 241 -14.72 21.90 -33.79
CA PRO A 241 -15.66 22.96 -34.15
C PRO A 241 -14.95 24.27 -34.48
N SER A 242 -15.55 25.14 -35.30
CA SER A 242 -15.00 26.49 -35.51
C SER A 242 -15.04 27.31 -34.22
N LEU A 243 -14.22 28.37 -34.14
CA LEU A 243 -14.20 29.30 -33.00
C LEU A 243 -15.55 30.01 -32.75
N SER A 244 -16.42 30.04 -33.75
CA SER A 244 -17.76 30.62 -33.70
C SER A 244 -18.87 29.60 -33.35
N ASP A 245 -18.55 28.31 -33.35
CA ASP A 245 -19.51 27.22 -33.13
C ASP A 245 -19.42 26.71 -31.69
N PHE A 246 -20.31 27.22 -30.83
CA PHE A 246 -20.47 26.76 -29.46
C PHE A 246 -21.63 25.76 -29.37
N LYS A 247 -21.30 24.48 -29.19
CA LYS A 247 -22.20 23.31 -29.10
C LYS A 247 -21.70 22.22 -28.13
N VAL A 248 -22.55 21.23 -27.85
CA VAL A 248 -22.19 19.96 -27.17
C VAL A 248 -21.53 19.01 -28.17
N LEU A 249 -20.44 18.37 -27.76
CA LEU A 249 -19.63 17.45 -28.56
C LEU A 249 -19.90 15.98 -28.25
N SER A 250 -20.17 15.65 -26.99
CA SER A 250 -20.47 14.28 -26.58
C SER A 250 -21.33 14.24 -25.31
N ALA A 251 -22.01 13.11 -25.12
CA ALA A 251 -22.79 12.79 -23.92
C ALA A 251 -22.56 11.33 -23.52
N GLN A 252 -22.23 11.06 -22.25
CA GLN A 252 -21.94 9.72 -21.74
C GLN A 252 -22.61 9.48 -20.37
N VAL A 253 -23.04 8.25 -20.09
CA VAL A 253 -23.66 7.84 -18.82
C VAL A 253 -22.68 7.01 -17.99
N TYR A 254 -22.56 7.35 -16.71
CA TYR A 254 -21.82 6.59 -15.70
C TYR A 254 -22.80 6.07 -14.65
N GLN A 255 -22.74 4.78 -14.32
CA GLN A 255 -23.73 4.11 -13.45
C GLN A 255 -23.32 3.98 -11.98
N GLN A 256 -22.01 3.91 -11.70
CA GLN A 256 -21.47 3.59 -10.37
C GLN A 256 -20.30 4.51 -10.02
N PRO A 257 -20.11 4.87 -8.73
CA PRO A 257 -20.95 4.52 -7.57
C PRO A 257 -22.27 5.33 -7.49
N GLN A 258 -22.34 6.47 -8.17
CA GLN A 258 -23.55 7.28 -8.34
C GLN A 258 -23.82 7.43 -9.84
N GLN A 259 -25.10 7.40 -10.24
CA GLN A 259 -25.48 7.58 -11.64
C GLN A 259 -25.38 9.06 -12.04
N TYR A 260 -24.69 9.36 -13.14
CA TYR A 260 -24.60 10.72 -13.72
C TYR A 260 -24.32 10.71 -15.22
N ILE A 261 -24.59 11.83 -15.88
CA ILE A 261 -24.26 12.07 -17.29
C ILE A 261 -23.14 13.09 -17.37
N VAL A 262 -22.19 12.91 -18.28
CA VAL A 262 -21.19 13.93 -18.63
C VAL A 262 -21.53 14.48 -20.01
N LEU A 263 -21.81 15.78 -20.09
CA LEU A 263 -21.94 16.52 -21.34
C LEU A 263 -20.65 17.31 -21.59
N ASN A 264 -19.97 17.05 -22.70
CA ASN A 264 -18.75 17.77 -23.07
C ASN A 264 -19.06 18.85 -24.11
N PHE A 265 -18.71 20.11 -23.84
CA PHE A 265 -18.97 21.24 -24.72
C PHE A 265 -17.70 21.66 -25.47
N SER A 266 -17.89 22.35 -26.60
CA SER A 266 -16.81 22.92 -27.41
C SER A 266 -16.04 24.06 -26.75
N ASP A 267 -16.67 24.77 -25.81
CA ASP A 267 -16.08 25.92 -25.11
C ASP A 267 -16.23 25.77 -23.58
N PRO A 268 -15.30 26.31 -22.78
CA PRO A 268 -15.45 26.40 -21.34
C PRO A 268 -16.70 27.20 -20.95
N LEU A 269 -17.52 26.64 -20.05
CA LEU A 269 -18.77 27.22 -19.60
C LEU A 269 -18.55 28.29 -18.53
N ASP A 270 -19.45 29.27 -18.45
CA ASP A 270 -19.52 30.20 -17.31
C ASP A 270 -19.87 29.41 -16.03
N PRO A 271 -18.97 29.34 -15.02
CA PRO A 271 -19.20 28.54 -13.81
C PRO A 271 -20.30 29.10 -12.90
N ALA A 272 -20.70 30.37 -13.08
CA ALA A 272 -21.74 31.01 -12.27
C ALA A 272 -23.16 30.86 -12.84
N GLN A 273 -23.32 30.23 -14.02
CA GLN A 273 -24.62 30.13 -14.67
C GLN A 273 -25.52 29.05 -14.03
N ASN A 274 -26.83 29.27 -14.07
CA ASN A 274 -27.81 28.27 -13.68
C ASN A 274 -28.23 27.44 -14.90
N LEU A 275 -27.95 26.14 -14.87
CA LEU A 275 -28.29 25.19 -15.93
C LEU A 275 -29.68 24.54 -15.76
N GLN A 276 -30.40 24.87 -14.69
CA GLN A 276 -31.74 24.36 -14.43
C GLN A 276 -32.70 24.73 -15.57
N GLY A 277 -33.30 23.72 -16.20
CA GLY A 277 -34.20 23.89 -17.33
C GLY A 277 -33.51 24.13 -18.67
N LEU A 278 -32.20 24.39 -18.68
CA LEU A 278 -31.37 24.43 -19.89
C LEU A 278 -30.83 23.05 -20.25
N ILE A 279 -30.61 22.18 -19.27
CA ILE A 279 -30.32 20.76 -19.48
C ILE A 279 -31.46 19.94 -18.90
N ARG A 280 -32.02 19.02 -19.70
CA ARG A 280 -33.16 18.16 -19.31
C ARG A 280 -33.00 16.74 -19.83
N ILE A 281 -33.56 15.78 -19.11
CA ILE A 281 -33.68 14.38 -19.53
C ILE A 281 -35.15 14.13 -19.89
N GLN A 282 -35.41 13.48 -21.02
CA GLN A 282 -36.75 13.17 -21.50
C GLN A 282 -37.52 12.42 -20.43
N THR A 283 -38.78 12.82 -20.21
CA THR A 283 -39.70 12.18 -19.24
C THR A 283 -39.22 12.14 -17.78
N TYR A 284 -38.07 12.74 -17.45
CA TYR A 284 -37.58 12.84 -16.08
C TYR A 284 -38.19 14.06 -15.37
N ALA A 285 -38.95 13.81 -14.30
CA ALA A 285 -39.62 14.85 -13.51
C ALA A 285 -38.87 15.23 -12.22
N GLY A 286 -37.77 14.55 -11.90
CA GLY A 286 -36.96 14.80 -10.71
C GLY A 286 -36.05 16.02 -10.84
N ALA A 287 -35.38 16.40 -9.75
CA ALA A 287 -34.40 17.46 -9.76
C ALA A 287 -33.06 16.99 -10.35
N LEU A 288 -32.41 17.87 -11.12
CA LEU A 288 -31.06 17.65 -11.63
C LEU A 288 -30.10 18.57 -10.89
N LYS A 289 -28.97 18.02 -10.44
CA LYS A 289 -27.84 18.80 -9.93
C LYS A 289 -26.76 18.86 -10.99
N PHE A 290 -26.10 20.00 -11.08
CA PHE A 290 -25.08 20.26 -12.09
C PHE A 290 -23.75 20.61 -11.44
N ASN A 291 -22.67 20.07 -11.97
CA ASN A 291 -21.31 20.54 -11.69
C ASN A 291 -20.64 20.92 -13.02
N ILE A 292 -20.14 22.16 -13.10
CA ILE A 292 -19.45 22.69 -14.27
C ILE A 292 -17.95 22.61 -13.98
N ASP A 293 -17.22 21.88 -14.82
CA ASP A 293 -15.76 21.80 -14.76
C ASP A 293 -15.19 22.11 -16.14
N GLY A 294 -14.67 23.33 -16.31
CA GLY A 294 -14.20 23.82 -17.60
C GLY A 294 -15.30 23.76 -18.67
N ASN A 295 -15.13 22.90 -19.66
CA ASN A 295 -16.09 22.66 -20.74
C ASN A 295 -16.99 21.43 -20.52
N ARG A 296 -16.89 20.76 -19.36
CA ARG A 296 -17.70 19.59 -19.01
C ARG A 296 -18.81 19.97 -18.05
N VAL A 297 -19.98 19.37 -18.21
CA VAL A 297 -21.08 19.45 -17.27
C VAL A 297 -21.43 18.05 -16.79
N TYR A 298 -21.30 17.83 -15.49
CA TYR A 298 -21.77 16.63 -14.82
C TYR A 298 -23.21 16.85 -14.38
N VAL A 299 -24.11 16.00 -14.85
CA VAL A 299 -25.56 16.06 -14.60
C VAL A 299 -25.94 14.88 -13.71
N TYR A 300 -26.31 15.18 -12.46
CA TYR A 300 -26.70 14.19 -11.47
C TYR A 300 -28.22 14.20 -11.28
N PRO A 301 -28.94 13.14 -11.71
CA PRO A 301 -30.34 12.99 -11.35
C PRO A 301 -30.48 12.69 -9.85
N ASP A 302 -31.55 13.18 -9.23
CA ASP A 302 -31.87 12.93 -7.81
C ASP A 302 -32.44 11.53 -7.54
N ALA A 303 -32.77 10.78 -8.59
CA ALA A 303 -33.18 9.38 -8.58
C ALA A 303 -32.54 8.64 -9.76
N ARG A 304 -32.36 7.32 -9.64
CA ARG A 304 -31.86 6.50 -10.75
C ARG A 304 -32.88 6.42 -11.88
N ILE A 305 -32.35 6.43 -13.09
CA ILE A 305 -33.06 6.28 -14.36
C ILE A 305 -32.67 4.92 -14.93
N ALA A 306 -33.60 4.23 -15.59
CA ALA A 306 -33.35 2.96 -16.27
C ALA A 306 -33.94 3.02 -17.69
N GLY A 307 -33.38 2.24 -18.62
CA GLY A 307 -33.81 2.20 -20.01
C GLY A 307 -33.22 3.33 -20.85
N THR A 308 -33.75 3.54 -22.05
CA THR A 308 -33.25 4.56 -22.99
C THR A 308 -34.00 5.88 -22.84
N SER A 309 -33.31 7.02 -22.83
CA SER A 309 -33.92 8.35 -22.72
C SER A 309 -33.11 9.41 -23.48
N MET A 310 -33.80 10.39 -24.07
CA MET A 310 -33.14 11.53 -24.71
C MET A 310 -32.68 12.57 -23.68
N VAL A 311 -31.45 13.07 -23.80
CA VAL A 311 -30.91 14.19 -23.04
C VAL A 311 -30.83 15.41 -23.95
N TYR A 312 -31.29 16.56 -23.46
CA TYR A 312 -31.34 17.80 -24.21
C TYR A 312 -30.54 18.89 -23.53
N ALA A 313 -29.72 19.59 -24.30
CA ALA A 313 -29.12 20.88 -23.94
C ALA A 313 -29.76 21.97 -24.80
N GLU A 314 -30.47 22.91 -24.18
CA GLU A 314 -31.24 23.96 -24.84
C GLU A 314 -30.39 25.18 -25.19
N PRO A 315 -30.78 25.97 -26.21
CA PRO A 315 -30.13 27.24 -26.53
C PRO A 315 -30.06 28.18 -25.33
N GLY A 316 -28.99 28.97 -25.25
CA GLY A 316 -28.81 30.00 -24.21
C GLY A 316 -27.86 29.63 -23.07
N ILE A 317 -27.35 28.41 -23.01
CA ILE A 317 -26.16 28.06 -22.19
C ILE A 317 -25.01 28.98 -22.60
N ARG A 318 -24.24 29.48 -21.62
CA ARG A 318 -23.19 30.50 -21.82
C ARG A 318 -21.79 29.94 -21.65
N ASN A 319 -20.87 30.35 -22.51
CA ASN A 319 -19.44 30.12 -22.31
C ASN A 319 -18.80 31.23 -21.45
N THR A 320 -17.55 31.06 -21.02
CA THR A 320 -16.78 32.03 -20.22
C THR A 320 -16.57 33.39 -20.91
N ARG A 321 -16.76 33.47 -22.22
CA ARG A 321 -16.68 34.71 -23.03
C ARG A 321 -18.05 35.39 -23.21
N GLY A 322 -19.11 34.83 -22.64
CA GLY A 322 -20.48 35.34 -22.72
C GLY A 322 -21.23 35.00 -24.02
N ALA A 323 -20.65 34.21 -24.91
CA ALA A 323 -21.35 33.67 -26.08
C ALA A 323 -22.38 32.63 -25.64
N ARG A 324 -23.50 32.53 -26.38
CA ARG A 324 -24.60 31.62 -26.08
C ARG A 324 -24.66 30.50 -27.10
N MET A 325 -24.95 29.29 -26.65
CA MET A 325 -25.23 28.15 -27.51
C MET A 325 -26.48 28.47 -28.34
N SER A 326 -26.38 28.36 -29.66
CA SER A 326 -27.41 28.81 -30.61
C SER A 326 -28.47 27.75 -30.87
N ASP A 327 -28.04 26.49 -31.00
CA ASP A 327 -28.90 25.36 -31.36
C ASP A 327 -29.07 24.41 -30.19
N ARG A 328 -30.19 23.68 -30.18
CA ARG A 328 -30.42 22.60 -29.23
C ARG A 328 -29.53 21.40 -29.59
N SER A 329 -28.95 20.75 -28.58
CA SER A 329 -28.32 19.45 -28.72
C SER A 329 -29.19 18.35 -28.11
N GLU A 330 -29.31 17.21 -28.80
CA GLU A 330 -30.13 16.07 -28.39
C GLU A 330 -29.31 14.77 -28.46
N TRP A 331 -29.31 13.97 -27.39
CA TRP A 331 -28.50 12.74 -27.26
C TRP A 331 -29.35 11.59 -26.72
N GLU A 332 -29.39 10.46 -27.42
CA GLU A 332 -30.03 9.23 -26.92
C GLU A 332 -29.07 8.46 -26.02
N LEU A 333 -29.40 8.29 -24.74
CA LEU A 333 -28.57 7.61 -23.76
C LEU A 333 -29.30 6.41 -23.15
N THR A 334 -28.58 5.30 -22.91
CA THR A 334 -29.13 4.09 -22.27
C THR A 334 -28.62 3.95 -20.84
N PHE A 335 -29.55 3.77 -19.91
CA PHE A 335 -29.28 3.59 -18.48
C PHE A 335 -29.49 2.12 -18.08
N GLU A 336 -28.47 1.49 -17.50
CA GLU A 336 -28.48 0.05 -17.16
C GLU A 336 -29.30 -0.24 -15.89
N GLU A 337 -30.00 -1.38 -15.87
CA GLU A 337 -30.66 -1.91 -14.65
C GLU A 337 -29.64 -2.59 -13.73
N GLU A 338 -29.85 -2.51 -12.42
CA GLU A 338 -29.00 -3.22 -11.44
C GLU A 338 -29.16 -4.74 -11.57
N LYS A 339 -28.07 -5.49 -11.42
CA LYS A 339 -28.12 -6.96 -11.47
C LYS A 339 -28.75 -7.52 -10.18
N PRO A 340 -29.39 -8.71 -10.20
CA PRO A 340 -29.88 -9.36 -8.99
C PRO A 340 -28.72 -9.74 -8.08
N GLN A 341 -28.69 -9.19 -6.86
CA GLN A 341 -27.53 -9.34 -5.97
C GLN A 341 -27.95 -9.45 -4.50
N LEU A 342 -27.04 -10.03 -3.70
CA LEU A 342 -27.13 -10.11 -2.24
C LEU A 342 -25.90 -9.48 -1.59
N ARG A 343 -26.09 -8.87 -0.42
CA ARG A 343 -24.98 -8.45 0.44
C ARG A 343 -25.32 -8.57 1.92
N LEU A 344 -24.32 -8.83 2.74
CA LEU A 344 -24.48 -8.91 4.19
C LEU A 344 -24.34 -7.54 4.85
N VAL A 345 -25.10 -7.34 5.92
CA VAL A 345 -24.99 -6.14 6.75
C VAL A 345 -24.13 -6.44 7.97
N GLY A 346 -22.97 -5.77 8.07
CA GLY A 346 -22.01 -5.95 9.17
C GLY A 346 -21.12 -7.19 9.05
N ARG A 347 -20.05 -7.23 9.85
CA ARG A 347 -18.99 -8.26 9.79
C ARG A 347 -18.89 -9.15 11.05
N GLY A 348 -19.74 -8.92 12.05
CA GLY A 348 -19.65 -9.63 13.34
C GLY A 348 -20.19 -11.06 13.32
N VAL A 349 -19.57 -11.94 14.12
CA VAL A 349 -19.97 -13.36 14.31
C VAL A 349 -20.77 -13.57 15.61
N ILE A 350 -20.66 -12.67 16.59
CA ILE A 350 -21.34 -12.80 17.89
C ILE A 350 -22.70 -12.10 17.84
N MET A 351 -23.78 -12.80 18.20
CA MET A 351 -25.13 -12.24 18.27
C MET A 351 -25.63 -12.22 19.74
N PRO A 352 -25.71 -11.05 20.39
CA PRO A 352 -26.29 -10.92 21.73
C PRO A 352 -27.79 -11.22 21.73
N ASN A 353 -28.28 -11.90 22.77
CA ASN A 353 -29.63 -12.45 22.86
C ASN A 353 -30.69 -11.42 23.31
N SER A 354 -30.53 -10.13 22.99
CA SER A 354 -31.25 -9.05 23.67
C SER A 354 -32.63 -8.71 23.09
N LYS A 355 -32.90 -8.94 21.79
CA LYS A 355 -34.17 -8.57 21.12
C LYS A 355 -34.55 -9.46 19.93
N GLY A 356 -34.13 -10.72 19.94
CA GLY A 356 -34.29 -11.66 18.81
C GLY A 356 -32.98 -11.83 18.03
N LEU A 357 -32.74 -13.05 17.56
CA LEU A 357 -31.52 -13.42 16.86
C LEU A 357 -31.70 -13.14 15.36
N LEU A 358 -31.73 -11.85 15.03
CA LEU A 358 -32.00 -11.36 13.68
C LEU A 358 -30.71 -11.33 12.85
N PHE A 359 -30.73 -11.98 11.69
CA PHE A 359 -29.65 -11.97 10.72
C PHE A 359 -29.96 -11.00 9.58
N PRO A 360 -29.38 -9.79 9.57
CA PRO A 360 -29.67 -8.79 8.54
C PRO A 360 -28.89 -9.05 7.24
N PHE A 361 -29.56 -8.84 6.12
CA PHE A 361 -28.99 -8.87 4.77
C PHE A 361 -29.72 -7.88 3.86
N GLU A 362 -29.13 -7.55 2.72
CA GLU A 362 -29.73 -6.70 1.70
C GLU A 362 -29.81 -7.45 0.37
N ALA A 363 -30.85 -7.16 -0.40
CA ALA A 363 -31.09 -7.74 -1.71
C ALA A 363 -31.60 -6.66 -2.68
N ILE A 364 -31.27 -6.81 -3.96
CA ILE A 364 -31.77 -6.00 -5.07
C ILE A 364 -32.13 -6.90 -6.24
N ASN A 365 -33.17 -6.51 -7.00
CA ASN A 365 -33.74 -7.22 -8.13
C ASN A 365 -34.07 -8.70 -7.88
N LEU A 366 -34.43 -9.02 -6.63
CA LEU A 366 -34.85 -10.35 -6.18
C LEU A 366 -36.24 -10.30 -5.55
N ASN A 367 -37.03 -11.36 -5.72
CA ASN A 367 -38.32 -11.56 -5.04
C ASN A 367 -38.24 -12.59 -3.89
N ALA A 368 -37.24 -13.46 -3.90
CA ALA A 368 -37.02 -14.51 -2.91
C ALA A 368 -35.53 -14.82 -2.77
N VAL A 369 -35.17 -15.49 -1.68
CA VAL A 369 -33.81 -16.00 -1.43
C VAL A 369 -33.87 -17.45 -0.97
N GLU A 370 -32.82 -18.20 -1.27
CA GLU A 370 -32.58 -19.54 -0.73
C GLU A 370 -31.73 -19.39 0.55
N VAL A 371 -32.21 -19.95 1.65
CA VAL A 371 -31.55 -19.93 2.95
C VAL A 371 -31.08 -21.33 3.31
N GLU A 372 -29.78 -21.50 3.53
CA GLU A 372 -29.18 -22.73 4.03
C GLU A 372 -28.45 -22.46 5.34
N VAL A 373 -28.59 -23.36 6.31
CA VAL A 373 -27.93 -23.26 7.62
C VAL A 373 -27.07 -24.48 7.86
N PHE A 374 -25.77 -24.25 7.99
CA PHE A 374 -24.79 -25.26 8.38
C PHE A 374 -24.48 -25.12 9.88
N LYS A 375 -24.66 -26.20 10.64
CA LYS A 375 -24.43 -26.23 12.09
C LYS A 375 -23.09 -26.89 12.40
N ILE A 376 -22.17 -26.12 13.01
CA ILE A 376 -20.93 -26.62 13.62
C ILE A 376 -21.24 -26.94 15.09
N TYR A 377 -21.02 -28.19 15.49
CA TYR A 377 -21.42 -28.65 16.82
C TYR A 377 -20.54 -28.07 17.93
N HIS A 378 -21.15 -27.77 19.09
CA HIS A 378 -20.44 -27.12 20.20
C HIS A 378 -19.24 -27.93 20.72
N ASN A 379 -19.32 -29.26 20.67
CA ASN A 379 -18.24 -30.17 21.09
C ASN A 379 -17.10 -30.24 20.07
N ASN A 380 -17.27 -29.70 18.87
CA ASN A 380 -16.27 -29.67 17.80
C ASN A 380 -15.67 -28.27 17.59
N ILE A 381 -16.07 -27.26 18.37
CA ILE A 381 -15.59 -25.87 18.19
C ILE A 381 -14.08 -25.75 18.37
N LEU A 382 -13.48 -26.46 19.33
CA LEU A 382 -12.02 -26.45 19.51
C LEU A 382 -11.29 -26.99 18.28
N GLN A 383 -11.82 -28.04 17.64
CA GLN A 383 -11.27 -28.59 16.41
C GLN A 383 -11.45 -27.61 15.24
N PHE A 384 -12.63 -27.00 15.11
CA PHE A 384 -12.88 -25.96 14.11
C PHE A 384 -11.86 -24.82 14.22
N LEU A 385 -11.59 -24.33 15.43
CA LEU A 385 -10.67 -23.20 15.65
C LEU A 385 -9.19 -23.53 15.35
N GLN A 386 -8.81 -24.81 15.26
CA GLN A 386 -7.43 -25.20 14.90
C GLN A 386 -7.12 -24.84 13.45
N THR A 387 -8.11 -24.95 12.56
CA THR A 387 -7.97 -24.66 11.12
C THR A 387 -8.65 -23.37 10.70
N ASN A 388 -9.56 -22.83 11.52
CA ASN A 388 -10.36 -21.65 11.19
C ASN A 388 -10.28 -20.55 12.27
N GLU A 389 -10.61 -19.33 11.86
CA GLU A 389 -11.13 -18.29 12.76
C GLU A 389 -12.66 -18.43 12.89
N PHE A 390 -13.30 -17.63 13.74
CA PHE A 390 -14.75 -17.71 13.97
C PHE A 390 -15.61 -17.52 12.71
N ASP A 391 -15.11 -16.79 11.71
CA ASP A 391 -15.73 -16.55 10.40
C ASP A 391 -15.23 -17.49 9.29
N GLY A 392 -14.33 -18.43 9.60
CA GLY A 392 -13.75 -19.37 8.65
C GLY A 392 -14.72 -20.44 8.15
N ASN A 393 -14.34 -21.11 7.06
CA ASN A 393 -15.18 -22.06 6.34
C ASN A 393 -14.42 -23.29 5.77
N TYR A 394 -13.22 -23.56 6.27
CA TYR A 394 -12.39 -24.67 5.85
C TYR A 394 -12.77 -25.97 6.58
N GLU A 395 -12.84 -27.09 5.86
CA GLU A 395 -13.12 -28.43 6.41
C GLU A 395 -14.40 -28.54 7.27
N LEU A 396 -15.43 -27.74 6.97
CA LEU A 396 -16.64 -27.68 7.81
C LEU A 396 -17.34 -29.03 7.99
N GLU A 397 -17.33 -29.91 6.99
CA GLU A 397 -17.95 -31.23 7.03
C GLU A 397 -17.33 -32.16 8.10
N ARG A 398 -16.12 -31.86 8.59
CA ARG A 398 -15.51 -32.61 9.71
C ARG A 398 -16.12 -32.26 11.07
N VAL A 399 -16.73 -31.08 11.18
CA VAL A 399 -17.14 -30.49 12.47
C VAL A 399 -18.63 -30.14 12.54
N GLY A 400 -19.36 -30.26 11.43
CA GLY A 400 -20.77 -29.89 11.31
C GLY A 400 -21.48 -30.53 10.12
N ARG A 401 -22.74 -30.12 9.90
CA ARG A 401 -23.56 -30.50 8.73
C ARG A 401 -24.68 -29.48 8.46
N ILE A 402 -25.33 -29.57 7.30
CA ILE A 402 -26.52 -28.75 6.97
C ILE A 402 -27.72 -29.22 7.79
N VAL A 403 -28.46 -28.28 8.40
CA VAL A 403 -29.63 -28.56 9.25
C VAL A 403 -30.93 -27.91 8.78
N LEU A 404 -30.85 -26.97 7.83
CA LEU A 404 -31.99 -26.29 7.23
C LEU A 404 -31.65 -25.85 5.82
N GLN A 405 -32.59 -26.02 4.89
CA GLN A 405 -32.58 -25.43 3.55
C GLN A 405 -34.02 -25.05 3.20
N GLU A 406 -34.29 -23.76 2.93
CA GLU A 406 -35.64 -23.28 2.60
C GLU A 406 -35.63 -22.02 1.71
N LYS A 407 -36.64 -21.89 0.85
CA LYS A 407 -36.95 -20.65 0.13
C LYS A 407 -37.70 -19.68 1.04
N VAL A 408 -37.19 -18.45 1.13
CA VAL A 408 -37.84 -17.35 1.84
C VAL A 408 -38.29 -16.28 0.85
N ASP A 409 -39.60 -16.02 0.82
CA ASP A 409 -40.17 -14.90 0.04
C ASP A 409 -39.81 -13.57 0.72
N LEU A 410 -39.18 -12.65 -0.01
CA LEU A 410 -38.75 -11.36 0.54
C LEU A 410 -39.94 -10.48 0.96
N LYS A 411 -41.10 -10.61 0.29
CA LYS A 411 -42.32 -9.89 0.70
C LYS A 411 -42.88 -10.38 2.03
N SER A 412 -42.59 -11.62 2.41
CA SER A 412 -42.98 -12.14 3.73
C SER A 412 -42.17 -11.51 4.87
N LEU A 413 -40.93 -11.10 4.58
CA LEU A 413 -40.06 -10.41 5.52
C LEU A 413 -40.34 -8.89 5.56
N ASN A 414 -40.67 -8.30 4.41
CA ASN A 414 -41.04 -6.89 4.31
C ASN A 414 -42.00 -6.65 3.13
N ALA A 415 -43.29 -6.52 3.43
CA ALA A 415 -44.34 -6.36 2.40
C ALA A 415 -44.25 -5.05 1.60
N ASN A 416 -43.55 -4.03 2.13
CA ASN A 416 -43.42 -2.71 1.50
C ASN A 416 -42.08 -2.52 0.78
N ALA A 417 -41.23 -3.54 0.75
CA ALA A 417 -39.92 -3.47 0.12
C ALA A 417 -40.02 -3.33 -1.41
N SER A 418 -39.23 -2.43 -2.00
CA SER A 418 -39.04 -2.38 -3.45
C SER A 418 -37.94 -3.34 -3.87
N ALA A 419 -38.18 -4.10 -4.93
CA ALA A 419 -37.13 -4.94 -5.51
C ALA A 419 -36.17 -4.15 -6.39
N SER A 420 -36.52 -2.92 -6.82
CA SER A 420 -35.68 -2.12 -7.72
C SER A 420 -34.52 -1.39 -7.03
N GLU A 421 -34.46 -1.45 -5.70
CA GLU A 421 -33.44 -0.81 -4.88
C GLU A 421 -32.89 -1.79 -3.84
N TRP A 422 -31.68 -1.53 -3.35
CA TRP A 422 -31.10 -2.29 -2.26
C TRP A 422 -31.97 -2.17 -1.00
N THR A 423 -32.72 -3.22 -0.69
CA THR A 423 -33.60 -3.25 0.46
C THR A 423 -33.07 -4.19 1.53
N ARG A 424 -33.19 -3.77 2.79
CA ARG A 424 -32.76 -4.54 3.96
C ARG A 424 -33.86 -5.46 4.47
N TYR A 425 -33.49 -6.70 4.74
CA TYR A 425 -34.30 -7.75 5.31
C TYR A 425 -33.59 -8.37 6.52
N ALA A 426 -34.32 -9.15 7.33
CA ALA A 426 -33.74 -9.87 8.46
C ALA A 426 -34.39 -11.24 8.62
N LEU A 427 -33.57 -12.29 8.81
CA LEU A 427 -34.04 -13.64 9.15
C LEU A 427 -34.07 -13.82 10.66
N ASP A 428 -35.11 -14.45 11.21
CA ASP A 428 -35.18 -14.80 12.63
C ASP A 428 -34.57 -16.20 12.87
N LEU A 429 -33.39 -16.23 13.47
CA LEU A 429 -32.65 -17.45 13.79
C LEU A 429 -32.99 -18.02 15.18
N SER A 430 -33.92 -17.40 15.91
CA SER A 430 -34.20 -17.73 17.31
C SER A 430 -34.60 -19.18 17.52
N LYS A 431 -35.32 -19.79 16.56
CA LYS A 431 -35.75 -21.20 16.65
C LYS A 431 -34.55 -22.16 16.58
N LEU A 432 -33.61 -21.92 15.67
CA LEU A 432 -32.43 -22.77 15.47
C LEU A 432 -31.48 -22.68 16.66
N MET A 433 -31.17 -21.47 17.10
CA MET A 433 -30.18 -21.24 18.16
C MET A 433 -30.71 -21.60 19.55
N LYS A 434 -32.03 -21.65 19.77
CA LYS A 434 -32.62 -22.21 21.01
C LYS A 434 -32.42 -23.72 21.12
N GLN A 435 -32.26 -24.44 20.00
CA GLN A 435 -32.03 -25.88 20.03
C GLN A 435 -30.62 -26.24 20.48
N ASP A 436 -29.63 -25.40 20.14
CA ASP A 436 -28.24 -25.56 20.59
C ASP A 436 -27.56 -24.18 20.71
N PRO A 437 -27.67 -23.52 21.87
CA PRO A 437 -27.19 -22.14 22.04
C PRO A 437 -25.66 -22.02 22.01
N ASN A 438 -24.95 -23.14 22.14
CA ASN A 438 -23.49 -23.17 22.18
C ASN A 438 -22.86 -23.56 20.82
N ALA A 439 -23.69 -23.87 19.81
CA ALA A 439 -23.22 -24.17 18.46
C ALA A 439 -22.90 -22.90 17.66
N LEU A 440 -22.03 -23.06 16.67
CA LEU A 440 -21.75 -22.04 15.66
C LEU A 440 -22.56 -22.39 14.40
N TYR A 441 -23.27 -21.41 13.83
CA TYR A 441 -24.12 -21.60 12.66
C TYR A 441 -23.60 -20.77 11.49
N GLN A 442 -23.33 -21.38 10.34
CA GLN A 442 -23.06 -20.64 9.11
C GLN A 442 -24.35 -20.47 8.33
N ILE A 443 -24.79 -19.22 8.21
CA ILE A 443 -25.95 -18.84 7.41
C ILE A 443 -25.46 -18.58 5.99
N ARG A 444 -26.04 -19.26 5.02
CA ARG A 444 -25.70 -19.21 3.60
C ARG A 444 -26.93 -18.75 2.83
N LEU A 445 -26.83 -17.61 2.14
CA LEU A 445 -27.89 -17.02 1.34
C LEU A 445 -27.50 -17.02 -0.13
N GLY A 446 -28.43 -17.40 -0.98
CA GLY A 446 -28.27 -17.37 -2.43
C GLY A 446 -29.62 -17.21 -3.10
N PHE A 447 -29.66 -17.37 -4.41
CA PHE A 447 -30.89 -17.23 -5.17
C PHE A 447 -30.81 -18.03 -6.47
N ARG A 448 -32.00 -18.38 -6.98
CA ARG A 448 -32.16 -19.10 -8.24
C ARG A 448 -32.60 -18.14 -9.35
N PRO A 449 -32.46 -18.52 -10.62
CA PRO A 449 -32.94 -17.71 -11.74
C PRO A 449 -34.39 -17.25 -11.62
N GLY A 450 -35.28 -18.14 -11.17
CA GLY A 450 -36.70 -17.81 -10.98
C GLY A 450 -36.99 -16.79 -9.87
N TYR A 451 -35.99 -16.38 -9.09
CA TYR A 451 -36.14 -15.39 -8.03
C TYR A 451 -35.76 -13.97 -8.50
N SER A 452 -35.13 -13.85 -9.68
CA SER A 452 -34.71 -12.58 -10.27
C SER A 452 -35.89 -11.84 -10.91
N ASN A 453 -35.95 -10.52 -10.73
CA ASN A 453 -36.84 -9.63 -11.45
C ASN A 453 -36.16 -8.98 -12.68
N TYR A 454 -34.90 -9.32 -12.95
CA TYR A 454 -34.12 -8.78 -14.07
C TYR A 454 -34.67 -9.24 -15.41
N TYR A 455 -34.83 -8.30 -16.36
CA TYR A 455 -35.38 -8.59 -17.68
C TYR A 455 -34.29 -8.95 -18.70
N CYS A 456 -34.44 -10.09 -19.37
CA CYS A 456 -33.44 -10.65 -20.28
C CYS A 456 -33.77 -10.54 -21.78
N GLY A 457 -34.75 -9.71 -22.15
CA GLY A 457 -35.20 -9.60 -23.54
C GLY A 457 -35.86 -10.86 -24.10
N GLU A 458 -36.23 -10.83 -25.40
CA GLU A 458 -36.84 -11.97 -26.10
C GLU A 458 -35.81 -12.97 -26.67
N GLU A 459 -34.52 -12.60 -26.77
CA GLU A 459 -33.46 -13.46 -27.37
C GLU A 459 -32.80 -14.44 -26.39
N ALA A 460 -33.01 -14.31 -25.06
CA ALA A 460 -32.43 -15.21 -24.06
C ALA A 460 -33.13 -16.59 -23.97
N THR A 461 -34.12 -16.88 -24.81
CA THR A 461 -34.80 -18.19 -24.84
C THR A 461 -34.21 -19.13 -25.88
N THR A 462 -33.05 -19.74 -25.57
CA THR A 462 -32.66 -21.01 -26.22
C THR A 462 -32.52 -22.19 -25.25
N ARG A 463 -32.66 -21.99 -23.93
CA ARG A 463 -33.10 -23.04 -22.97
C ARG A 463 -33.97 -22.40 -21.89
N PRO A 464 -35.09 -23.02 -21.46
CA PRO A 464 -35.97 -22.39 -20.50
C PRO A 464 -35.28 -22.35 -19.13
N VAL A 465 -34.98 -21.14 -18.67
CA VAL A 465 -34.82 -20.80 -17.24
C VAL A 465 -36.00 -21.35 -16.40
N ALA A 466 -37.13 -21.66 -17.04
CA ALA A 466 -38.31 -22.28 -16.46
C ALA A 466 -38.08 -23.66 -15.80
N GLN A 467 -37.06 -24.44 -16.17
CA GLN A 467 -36.75 -25.72 -15.49
C GLN A 467 -35.97 -25.55 -14.16
N LEU A 468 -35.52 -24.33 -13.83
CA LEU A 468 -34.68 -24.01 -12.67
C LEU A 468 -35.49 -23.48 -11.47
N THR A 469 -36.80 -23.73 -11.47
CA THR A 469 -37.78 -23.10 -10.59
C THR A 469 -38.23 -23.96 -9.41
N SER A 470 -37.96 -25.28 -9.41
CA SER A 470 -38.43 -26.20 -8.36
C SER A 470 -37.39 -26.46 -7.26
N MET A 471 -37.81 -26.21 -6.01
CA MET A 471 -37.08 -26.37 -4.76
C MET A 471 -37.18 -27.81 -4.23
N GLU A 472 -36.63 -28.79 -4.94
CA GLU A 472 -36.48 -30.13 -4.36
C GLU A 472 -35.19 -30.17 -3.55
N GLN A 473 -35.34 -30.25 -2.22
CA GLN A 473 -34.23 -30.47 -1.31
C GLN A 473 -33.55 -31.80 -1.68
N ARG A 474 -32.30 -31.72 -2.14
CA ARG A 474 -31.53 -32.90 -2.51
C ARG A 474 -30.95 -33.53 -1.25
N LEU A 475 -31.02 -34.85 -1.19
CA LEU A 475 -30.39 -35.66 -0.15
C LEU A 475 -29.32 -36.52 -0.80
N ASP A 476 -28.19 -36.70 -0.12
CA ASP A 476 -27.14 -37.62 -0.54
C ASP A 476 -27.52 -39.09 -0.26
N GLU A 477 -26.59 -40.01 -0.55
CA GLU A 477 -26.80 -41.46 -0.36
C GLU A 477 -27.09 -41.84 1.10
N ASP A 478 -26.62 -41.04 2.06
CA ASP A 478 -26.80 -41.23 3.50
C ASP A 478 -28.04 -40.52 4.05
N GLY A 479 -28.77 -39.79 3.19
CA GLY A 479 -29.98 -39.04 3.54
C GLY A 479 -29.69 -37.68 4.18
N GLU A 480 -28.46 -37.18 4.08
CA GLU A 480 -28.07 -35.84 4.55
C GLU A 480 -28.35 -34.79 3.47
N ILE A 481 -28.58 -33.55 3.89
CA ILE A 481 -28.97 -32.45 2.99
C ILE A 481 -27.76 -32.04 2.15
N GLU A 482 -27.90 -32.08 0.82
CA GLU A 482 -26.89 -31.54 -0.09
C GLU A 482 -26.96 -30.01 -0.17
N SER A 483 -25.80 -29.36 -0.27
CA SER A 483 -25.75 -27.91 -0.39
C SER A 483 -26.37 -27.42 -1.70
N PHE A 484 -27.18 -26.36 -1.64
CA PHE A 484 -27.75 -25.76 -2.84
C PHE A 484 -26.73 -24.93 -3.64
N TRP A 485 -25.61 -24.54 -3.02
CA TRP A 485 -24.59 -23.68 -3.65
C TRP A 485 -23.96 -24.33 -4.88
N GLY A 486 -24.12 -25.65 -5.02
CA GLY A 486 -23.63 -26.41 -6.15
C GLY A 486 -22.11 -26.50 -6.17
N GLY A 487 -21.57 -26.76 -7.36
CA GLY A 487 -20.13 -26.87 -7.58
C GLY A 487 -19.55 -25.66 -8.29
N TRP A 488 -18.36 -25.84 -8.85
CA TRP A 488 -17.65 -24.82 -9.64
C TRP A 488 -18.50 -24.19 -10.77
N TYR A 489 -19.39 -24.97 -11.37
CA TYR A 489 -20.23 -24.55 -12.50
C TYR A 489 -21.53 -23.84 -12.09
N GLY A 490 -21.73 -23.61 -10.78
CA GLY A 490 -22.97 -23.04 -10.23
C GLY A 490 -23.93 -24.11 -9.69
N ILE A 491 -25.14 -23.66 -9.36
CA ILE A 491 -26.16 -24.49 -8.68
C ILE A 491 -26.58 -25.75 -9.46
N ASP A 492 -26.46 -25.73 -10.80
CA ASP A 492 -26.88 -26.81 -11.70
C ASP A 492 -25.73 -27.72 -12.16
N GLY A 493 -24.49 -27.43 -11.76
CA GLY A 493 -23.34 -28.17 -12.25
C GLY A 493 -23.03 -27.91 -13.74
N TYR A 494 -22.19 -28.75 -14.33
CA TYR A 494 -21.75 -28.58 -15.72
C TYR A 494 -22.88 -28.87 -16.71
N TYR A 495 -23.03 -28.01 -17.72
CA TYR A 495 -23.98 -28.20 -18.81
C TYR A 495 -23.34 -27.95 -20.18
N GLU A 496 -23.86 -28.64 -21.19
CA GLU A 496 -23.42 -28.48 -22.58
C GLU A 496 -23.68 -27.04 -23.06
N GLY A 497 -22.63 -26.37 -23.57
CA GLY A 497 -22.68 -24.97 -24.00
C GLY A 497 -22.33 -23.95 -22.91
N TYR A 498 -21.80 -24.40 -21.76
CA TYR A 498 -21.25 -23.52 -20.73
C TYR A 498 -20.16 -22.60 -21.32
N ARG A 499 -20.24 -21.31 -20.98
CA ARG A 499 -19.24 -20.28 -21.29
C ARG A 499 -18.92 -19.52 -20.02
N TRP A 500 -17.63 -19.40 -19.69
CA TRP A 500 -17.21 -18.79 -18.43
C TRP A 500 -17.59 -17.30 -18.37
N GLU A 501 -17.58 -16.62 -19.51
CA GLU A 501 -17.90 -15.20 -19.65
C GLU A 501 -19.34 -14.90 -19.22
N HIS A 502 -20.23 -15.88 -19.25
CA HIS A 502 -21.63 -15.74 -18.87
C HIS A 502 -21.86 -15.62 -17.36
N ARG A 503 -20.81 -15.78 -16.52
CA ARG A 503 -20.93 -15.65 -15.05
C ARG A 503 -21.24 -14.23 -14.58
N GLU A 504 -21.02 -13.24 -15.45
CA GLU A 504 -21.32 -11.83 -15.19
C GLU A 504 -22.69 -11.40 -15.72
N ASP A 505 -23.45 -12.31 -16.35
CA ASP A 505 -24.72 -12.01 -17.00
C ASP A 505 -25.89 -12.82 -16.37
N PRO A 506 -26.81 -12.15 -15.64
CA PRO A 506 -27.96 -12.78 -14.97
C PRO A 506 -28.89 -13.59 -15.88
N CYS A 507 -28.79 -13.42 -17.19
CA CYS A 507 -29.59 -14.13 -18.18
C CYS A 507 -29.10 -15.55 -18.46
N TYR A 508 -27.95 -15.95 -17.92
CA TYR A 508 -27.39 -17.28 -18.08
C TYR A 508 -27.27 -18.04 -16.75
N PRO A 509 -27.41 -19.39 -16.75
CA PRO A 509 -27.29 -20.20 -15.54
C PRO A 509 -25.95 -20.03 -14.80
N ALA A 510 -24.87 -19.77 -15.54
CA ALA A 510 -23.54 -19.55 -15.00
C ALA A 510 -23.46 -18.40 -13.98
N TYR A 511 -24.37 -17.41 -14.02
CA TYR A 511 -24.44 -16.32 -13.05
C TYR A 511 -24.81 -16.81 -11.63
N TYR A 512 -25.61 -17.86 -11.52
CA TYR A 512 -26.14 -18.36 -10.25
C TYR A 512 -25.16 -19.34 -9.61
N ASN A 513 -24.10 -18.77 -9.03
CA ASN A 513 -23.00 -19.50 -8.43
C ASN A 513 -22.53 -18.82 -7.13
N TYR A 514 -21.60 -19.46 -6.43
CA TYR A 514 -21.13 -19.02 -5.11
C TYR A 514 -20.54 -17.60 -5.06
N ASP A 515 -20.04 -17.05 -6.17
CA ASP A 515 -19.50 -15.67 -6.23
C ASP A 515 -20.59 -14.60 -6.07
N ASN A 516 -21.84 -14.93 -6.44
CA ASN A 516 -22.99 -14.04 -6.31
C ASN A 516 -23.82 -14.32 -5.03
N PHE A 517 -23.36 -15.25 -4.18
CA PHE A 517 -24.02 -15.65 -2.95
C PHE A 517 -23.23 -15.16 -1.73
N VAL A 518 -23.86 -15.18 -0.55
CA VAL A 518 -23.26 -14.65 0.68
C VAL A 518 -23.38 -15.62 1.83
N ARG A 519 -22.35 -15.69 2.68
CA ARG A 519 -22.36 -16.53 3.89
C ARG A 519 -21.74 -15.83 5.08
N ARG A 520 -22.18 -16.17 6.29
CA ARG A 520 -21.56 -15.71 7.54
C ARG A 520 -21.80 -16.68 8.69
N ASN A 521 -20.76 -16.93 9.47
CA ASN A 521 -20.86 -17.65 10.73
C ASN A 521 -21.45 -16.77 11.81
N VAL A 522 -22.31 -17.33 12.65
CA VAL A 522 -22.92 -16.66 13.79
C VAL A 522 -23.12 -17.61 14.98
N PHE A 523 -22.88 -17.14 16.20
CA PHE A 523 -23.25 -17.85 17.43
C PHE A 523 -23.89 -16.89 18.44
N ALA A 524 -24.71 -17.45 19.34
CA ALA A 524 -25.46 -16.67 20.31
C ALA A 524 -24.71 -16.63 21.65
N SER A 525 -24.29 -15.45 22.08
CA SER A 525 -23.68 -15.27 23.40
C SER A 525 -23.82 -13.84 23.88
N ASP A 526 -24.11 -13.67 25.16
CA ASP A 526 -24.07 -12.38 25.84
C ASP A 526 -22.71 -12.13 26.51
N LEU A 527 -21.78 -13.08 26.45
CA LEU A 527 -20.47 -12.99 27.11
C LEU A 527 -19.48 -12.22 26.23
N GLY A 528 -19.03 -11.06 26.71
CA GLY A 528 -17.90 -10.31 26.18
C GLY A 528 -16.63 -10.74 26.90
N LEU A 529 -15.60 -11.08 26.12
CA LEU A 529 -14.35 -11.64 26.64
C LEU A 529 -13.17 -10.77 26.23
N ILE A 530 -12.34 -10.42 27.21
CA ILE A 530 -11.05 -9.77 26.99
C ILE A 530 -10.00 -10.59 27.73
N ALA A 531 -8.93 -10.97 27.05
CA ALA A 531 -7.78 -11.62 27.67
C ALA A 531 -6.52 -10.78 27.48
N LYS A 532 -5.71 -10.67 28.53
CA LYS A 532 -4.37 -10.07 28.49
C LYS A 532 -3.39 -11.05 29.09
N ARG A 533 -2.33 -11.37 28.35
CA ARG A 533 -1.27 -12.27 28.82
C ARG A 533 0.03 -11.50 29.06
N GLY A 534 0.61 -11.67 30.24
CA GLY A 534 1.91 -11.13 30.61
C GLY A 534 3.07 -12.00 30.13
N GLY A 535 4.27 -11.43 30.09
CA GLY A 535 5.51 -12.16 29.76
C GLY A 535 5.93 -13.18 30.83
N ASP A 536 5.33 -13.09 32.02
CA ASP A 536 5.44 -14.03 33.14
C ASP A 536 4.51 -15.27 33.00
N GLY A 537 3.63 -15.28 31.99
CA GLY A 537 2.68 -16.36 31.75
C GLY A 537 1.35 -16.23 32.47
N GLU A 538 1.12 -15.16 33.24
CA GLU A 538 -0.20 -14.85 33.79
C GLU A 538 -1.14 -14.40 32.67
N THR A 539 -2.37 -14.93 32.66
CA THR A 539 -3.45 -14.51 31.77
C THR A 539 -4.59 -13.95 32.61
N VAL A 540 -4.86 -12.65 32.44
CA VAL A 540 -5.97 -11.93 33.05
C VAL A 540 -7.13 -11.93 32.08
N VAL A 541 -8.27 -12.42 32.53
CA VAL A 541 -9.50 -12.58 31.74
C VAL A 541 -10.58 -11.72 32.35
N VAL A 542 -11.20 -10.88 31.54
CA VAL A 542 -12.35 -10.04 31.93
C VAL A 542 -13.57 -10.53 31.18
N VAL A 543 -14.64 -10.83 31.92
CA VAL A 543 -15.93 -11.29 31.39
C VAL A 543 -17.01 -10.26 31.70
N THR A 544 -17.63 -9.72 30.66
CA THR A 544 -18.69 -8.69 30.75
C THR A 544 -19.94 -9.12 29.98
N ASP A 545 -21.09 -8.53 30.29
CA ASP A 545 -22.31 -8.68 29.51
C ASP A 545 -22.30 -7.73 28.31
N LEU A 546 -22.32 -8.24 27.08
CA LEU A 546 -22.26 -7.46 25.84
C LEU A 546 -23.40 -6.45 25.67
N ARG A 547 -24.49 -6.60 26.42
CA ARG A 547 -25.70 -5.77 26.29
C ARG A 547 -25.61 -4.49 27.12
N ASN A 548 -24.86 -4.52 28.21
CA ASN A 548 -24.81 -3.42 29.20
C ASN A 548 -23.39 -3.14 29.74
N ALA A 549 -22.38 -3.89 29.32
CA ALA A 549 -20.98 -3.83 29.76
C ALA A 549 -20.74 -4.11 31.25
N ASN A 550 -21.73 -4.63 31.99
CA ASN A 550 -21.57 -4.99 33.40
C ASN A 550 -20.66 -6.23 33.55
N ALA A 551 -19.90 -6.26 34.63
CA ALA A 551 -19.10 -7.43 35.01
C ALA A 551 -19.97 -8.67 35.28
N ILE A 552 -19.53 -9.84 34.80
CA ILE A 552 -20.21 -11.12 35.05
C ILE A 552 -19.43 -11.89 36.12
N SER A 553 -20.01 -12.00 37.31
CA SER A 553 -19.48 -12.79 38.41
C SER A 553 -19.87 -14.26 38.30
N GLY A 554 -18.96 -15.14 38.69
CA GLY A 554 -19.22 -16.59 38.79
C GLY A 554 -19.09 -17.34 37.46
N ALA A 555 -18.58 -16.71 36.41
CA ALA A 555 -18.33 -17.37 35.13
C ALA A 555 -17.10 -18.26 35.24
N THR A 556 -17.23 -19.51 34.77
CA THR A 556 -16.11 -20.45 34.70
C THR A 556 -15.29 -20.17 33.44
N VAL A 557 -13.99 -19.94 33.60
CA VAL A 557 -13.03 -19.67 32.53
C VAL A 557 -12.07 -20.86 32.44
N GLU A 558 -11.94 -21.43 31.25
CA GLU A 558 -11.06 -22.55 30.92
C GLU A 558 -10.07 -22.13 29.84
N LEU A 559 -8.79 -22.46 30.02
CA LEU A 559 -7.74 -22.26 29.03
C LEU A 559 -7.34 -23.60 28.41
N TYR A 560 -7.27 -23.66 27.09
CA TYR A 560 -6.84 -24.84 26.34
C TYR A 560 -5.59 -24.54 25.51
N ASP A 561 -4.70 -25.52 25.35
CA ASP A 561 -3.61 -25.45 24.38
C ASP A 561 -4.08 -25.85 22.96
N TYR A 562 -3.15 -25.79 22.00
CA TYR A 562 -3.44 -26.14 20.60
C TYR A 562 -3.83 -27.62 20.42
N GLN A 563 -3.39 -28.51 21.31
CA GLN A 563 -3.75 -29.94 21.33
C GLN A 563 -5.07 -30.20 22.08
N GLN A 564 -5.84 -29.14 22.38
CA GLN A 564 -7.12 -29.20 23.10
C GLN A 564 -7.00 -29.75 24.53
N GLN A 565 -5.81 -29.66 25.14
CA GLN A 565 -5.61 -30.03 26.54
C GLN A 565 -5.91 -28.86 27.45
N LEU A 566 -6.65 -29.11 28.52
CA LEU A 566 -6.96 -28.11 29.54
C LEU A 566 -5.67 -27.70 30.27
N LEU A 567 -5.36 -26.41 30.24
CA LEU A 567 -4.23 -25.80 30.94
C LEU A 567 -4.60 -25.34 32.35
N GLY A 568 -5.84 -24.92 32.56
CA GLY A 568 -6.32 -24.48 33.85
C GLY A 568 -7.74 -23.94 33.80
N THR A 569 -8.34 -23.81 34.98
CA THR A 569 -9.70 -23.30 35.19
C THR A 569 -9.70 -22.26 36.31
N ALA A 570 -10.48 -21.19 36.16
CA ALA A 570 -10.74 -20.20 37.19
C ALA A 570 -12.18 -19.71 37.13
N THR A 571 -12.63 -19.01 38.16
CA THR A 571 -13.97 -18.41 38.22
C THR A 571 -13.84 -16.90 38.37
N THR A 572 -14.68 -16.14 37.68
CA THR A 572 -14.65 -14.68 37.77
C THR A 572 -15.15 -14.17 39.13
N GLY A 573 -14.44 -13.18 39.67
CA GLY A 573 -14.84 -12.45 40.87
C GLY A 573 -16.04 -11.53 40.65
N SER A 574 -16.40 -10.73 41.66
CA SER A 574 -17.47 -9.74 41.57
C SER A 574 -17.19 -8.61 40.56
N ASP A 575 -15.93 -8.42 40.22
CA ASP A 575 -15.43 -7.50 39.19
C ASP A 575 -15.41 -8.10 37.78
N GLY A 576 -15.83 -9.37 37.64
CA GLY A 576 -15.83 -10.07 36.35
C GLY A 576 -14.44 -10.54 35.90
N ILE A 577 -13.44 -10.52 36.80
CA ILE A 577 -12.06 -10.86 36.48
C ILE A 577 -11.70 -12.26 36.97
N ALA A 578 -11.02 -13.03 36.12
CA ALA A 578 -10.36 -14.29 36.47
C ALA A 578 -8.86 -14.22 36.09
N ARG A 579 -8.01 -14.86 36.87
CA ARG A 579 -6.55 -14.92 36.64
C ARG A 579 -6.09 -16.35 36.61
N LEU A 580 -5.31 -16.71 35.59
CA LEU A 580 -4.73 -18.05 35.45
C LEU A 580 -3.28 -17.93 34.99
N THR A 581 -2.38 -18.67 35.61
CA THR A 581 -1.00 -18.83 35.12
C THR A 581 -0.89 -20.15 34.37
N SER A 582 -0.25 -20.16 33.20
CA SER A 582 -0.03 -21.38 32.43
C SER A 582 1.40 -21.49 31.90
N ASP A 583 2.03 -22.64 32.11
CA ASP A 583 3.40 -22.94 31.65
C ASP A 583 3.47 -23.10 30.13
N ARG A 584 2.37 -23.55 29.52
CA ARG A 584 2.20 -23.70 28.08
C ARG A 584 1.41 -22.53 27.51
N LYS A 585 1.67 -22.25 26.23
CA LYS A 585 1.00 -21.18 25.50
C LYS A 585 -0.48 -21.55 25.27
N PRO A 586 -1.44 -20.72 25.72
CA PRO A 586 -2.85 -20.97 25.51
C PRO A 586 -3.20 -20.69 24.05
N PHE A 587 -4.21 -21.39 23.56
CA PHE A 587 -4.71 -21.34 22.20
C PHE A 587 -6.14 -20.79 22.18
N VAL A 588 -7.01 -21.34 23.02
CA VAL A 588 -8.41 -20.90 23.14
C VAL A 588 -8.77 -20.75 24.62
N LEU A 589 -9.55 -19.71 24.89
CA LEU A 589 -10.24 -19.46 26.14
C LEU A 589 -11.74 -19.73 25.96
N ILE A 590 -12.32 -20.46 26.90
CA ILE A 590 -13.76 -20.72 26.96
C ILE A 590 -14.31 -20.15 28.27
N ALA A 591 -15.33 -19.32 28.18
CA ALA A 591 -16.07 -18.82 29.34
C ALA A 591 -17.49 -19.40 29.35
N LYS A 592 -17.94 -19.91 30.50
CA LYS A 592 -19.25 -20.53 30.68
C LYS A 592 -20.02 -19.85 31.80
N GLN A 593 -21.26 -19.45 31.52
CA GLN A 593 -22.19 -18.89 32.50
C GLN A 593 -23.61 -19.44 32.23
N GLY A 594 -24.11 -20.30 33.12
CA GLY A 594 -25.40 -20.97 32.91
C GLY A 594 -25.39 -21.79 31.61
N ASN A 595 -26.30 -21.46 30.67
CA ASN A 595 -26.40 -22.12 29.36
C ASN A 595 -25.63 -21.39 28.25
N GLN A 596 -24.89 -20.32 28.56
CA GLN A 596 -24.16 -19.52 27.59
C GLN A 596 -22.67 -19.85 27.62
N THR A 597 -22.09 -19.94 26.43
CA THR A 597 -20.65 -20.11 26.24
C THR A 597 -20.11 -18.96 25.40
N GLY A 598 -18.94 -18.46 25.78
CA GLY A 598 -18.14 -17.53 25.00
C GLY A 598 -16.81 -18.17 24.67
N TYR A 599 -16.32 -17.92 23.47
CA TYR A 599 -15.06 -18.45 22.97
C TYR A 599 -14.16 -17.29 22.57
N LEU A 600 -12.86 -17.39 22.88
CA LEU A 600 -11.86 -16.41 22.48
C LEU A 600 -10.57 -17.13 22.09
N LYS A 601 -10.12 -16.95 20.85
CA LYS A 601 -8.80 -17.43 20.41
C LYS A 601 -7.74 -16.46 20.95
N VAL A 602 -6.70 -16.98 21.60
CA VAL A 602 -5.70 -16.18 22.35
C VAL A 602 -4.29 -16.37 21.83
N THR A 603 -4.14 -16.74 20.56
CA THR A 603 -2.86 -16.80 19.86
C THR A 603 -2.33 -15.38 19.57
N ASP A 604 -1.00 -15.21 19.51
CA ASP A 604 -0.38 -13.89 19.34
C ASP A 604 -0.85 -13.15 18.07
N GLY A 605 -1.16 -13.87 16.99
CA GLY A 605 -1.69 -13.28 15.75
C GLY A 605 -3.08 -12.62 15.91
N ASN A 606 -3.80 -12.95 16.98
CA ASN A 606 -5.10 -12.35 17.33
C ASN A 606 -4.97 -11.22 18.37
N ALA A 607 -3.74 -10.85 18.77
CA ALA A 607 -3.53 -9.72 19.66
C ALA A 607 -3.90 -8.41 18.96
N LEU A 608 -4.62 -7.53 19.65
CA LEU A 608 -4.94 -6.21 19.15
C LEU A 608 -3.66 -5.38 18.99
N SER A 609 -3.52 -4.68 17.86
CA SER A 609 -2.38 -3.81 17.63
C SER A 609 -2.29 -2.72 18.68
N LEU A 610 -1.09 -2.56 19.25
CA LEU A 610 -0.77 -1.50 20.19
C LEU A 610 0.03 -0.36 19.53
N SER A 611 0.18 -0.34 18.20
CA SER A 611 1.01 0.64 17.49
C SER A 611 0.58 2.09 17.65
N ARG A 612 -0.71 2.32 17.98
CA ARG A 612 -1.26 3.66 18.27
C ARG A 612 -0.98 4.16 19.69
N PHE A 613 -0.41 3.30 20.54
CA PHE A 613 -0.05 3.63 21.90
C PHE A 613 1.47 3.74 22.01
N ASP A 614 1.95 4.64 22.88
CA ASP A 614 3.37 4.71 23.21
C ASP A 614 3.74 3.55 24.15
N VAL A 615 3.82 2.36 23.56
CA VAL A 615 4.28 1.12 24.20
C VAL A 615 5.73 0.83 23.85
N THR A 616 6.45 1.82 23.30
CA THR A 616 7.86 1.68 22.93
C THR A 616 8.74 1.63 24.18
N GLY A 617 9.78 0.81 24.14
CA GLY A 617 10.68 0.64 25.28
C GLY A 617 11.38 -0.72 25.28
N SER A 618 12.27 -0.92 26.25
CA SER A 618 12.96 -2.20 26.42
C SER A 618 12.01 -3.23 27.05
N ALA A 619 11.62 -4.25 26.29
CA ALA A 619 10.91 -5.39 26.85
C ALA A 619 11.85 -6.23 27.73
N PRO A 620 11.43 -6.62 28.95
CA PRO A 620 12.21 -7.55 29.75
C PRO A 620 12.29 -8.91 29.04
N GLN A 621 13.49 -9.46 28.93
CA GLN A 621 13.70 -10.82 28.43
C GLN A 621 13.73 -11.77 29.62
N LYS A 622 12.71 -12.64 29.73
CA LYS A 622 12.60 -13.59 30.86
C LYS A 622 12.63 -12.90 32.24
N GLY A 623 12.06 -11.69 32.33
CA GLY A 623 12.05 -10.89 33.56
C GLY A 623 13.29 -10.02 33.77
N LEU A 624 14.29 -10.09 32.90
CA LEU A 624 15.56 -9.35 33.02
C LEU A 624 15.66 -8.22 31.99
N LYS A 625 16.27 -7.09 32.36
CA LYS A 625 16.68 -6.04 31.43
C LYS A 625 18.20 -5.92 31.41
N GLY A 626 18.74 -5.60 30.24
CA GLY A 626 20.18 -5.54 30.01
C GLY A 626 20.53 -4.44 29.02
N TYR A 627 21.57 -3.65 29.32
CA TYR A 627 22.04 -2.57 28.46
C TYR A 627 23.57 -2.58 28.31
N LEU A 628 24.05 -2.57 27.06
CA LEU A 628 25.47 -2.45 26.72
C LEU A 628 25.82 -1.02 26.32
N TYR A 629 26.95 -0.48 26.79
CA TYR A 629 27.48 0.80 26.33
C TYR A 629 29.01 0.83 26.30
N GLY A 630 29.57 1.79 25.58
CA GLY A 630 31.01 2.02 25.48
C GLY A 630 31.32 3.51 25.60
N GLU A 631 32.60 3.86 25.65
CA GLU A 631 33.04 5.25 25.85
C GLU A 631 32.85 6.17 24.64
N ARG A 632 32.58 5.59 23.45
CA ARG A 632 32.35 6.31 22.17
C ARG A 632 31.55 5.43 21.20
N GLY A 633 31.40 5.88 19.95
CA GLY A 633 30.63 5.16 18.91
C GLY A 633 31.44 4.42 17.86
N VAL A 634 32.71 4.80 17.63
CA VAL A 634 33.59 4.22 16.59
C VAL A 634 35.03 4.11 17.10
N TRP A 635 35.69 2.99 16.77
CA TRP A 635 37.08 2.66 17.13
C TRP A 635 37.92 2.38 15.89
N ARG A 636 39.24 2.33 16.06
CA ARG A 636 40.16 1.90 15.00
C ARG A 636 40.69 0.50 15.30
N PRO A 637 41.11 -0.27 14.29
CA PRO A 637 41.92 -1.47 14.51
C PRO A 637 43.13 -1.16 15.39
N GLY A 638 43.33 -1.93 16.45
CA GLY A 638 44.38 -1.72 17.46
C GLY A 638 43.94 -0.91 18.69
N ASP A 639 42.74 -0.30 18.68
CA ASP A 639 42.24 0.43 19.85
C ASP A 639 41.84 -0.53 20.98
N SER A 640 41.96 -0.04 22.23
CA SER A 640 41.26 -0.61 23.40
C SER A 640 39.81 -0.12 23.44
N LEU A 641 38.90 -1.01 23.85
CA LEU A 641 37.47 -0.78 23.97
C LEU A 641 37.04 -0.95 25.43
N TYR A 642 36.37 0.07 25.99
CA TYR A 642 35.89 0.06 27.37
C TYR A 642 34.37 -0.14 27.41
N LEU A 643 33.93 -1.37 27.07
CA LEU A 643 32.51 -1.71 27.10
C LEU A 643 32.04 -2.05 28.52
N HIS A 644 30.77 -1.77 28.79
CA HIS A 644 30.10 -2.00 30.07
C HIS A 644 28.71 -2.60 29.81
N PHE A 645 28.31 -3.54 30.66
CA PHE A 645 26.96 -4.13 30.65
C PHE A 645 26.25 -3.84 31.96
N VAL A 646 25.04 -3.30 31.92
CA VAL A 646 24.19 -3.07 33.08
C VAL A 646 23.07 -4.10 33.07
N LEU A 647 22.95 -4.87 34.15
CA LEU A 647 21.89 -5.85 34.38
C LEU A 647 20.90 -5.31 35.42
N GLU A 648 19.61 -5.36 35.08
CA GLU A 648 18.52 -5.06 36.00
C GLU A 648 17.61 -6.30 36.12
N ASP A 649 17.41 -6.76 37.36
CA ASP A 649 16.53 -7.86 37.75
C ASP A 649 15.54 -7.35 38.81
N GLU A 650 14.45 -6.75 38.35
CA GLU A 650 13.43 -6.16 39.23
C GLU A 650 12.74 -7.22 40.11
N GLY A 651 12.65 -8.47 39.62
CA GLY A 651 12.04 -9.59 40.34
C GLY A 651 12.94 -10.22 41.41
N GLY A 652 14.23 -9.86 41.48
CA GLY A 652 15.19 -10.44 42.44
C GLY A 652 15.38 -11.95 42.27
N THR A 653 15.24 -12.43 41.04
CA THR A 653 15.31 -13.86 40.69
C THR A 653 16.74 -14.40 40.65
N LEU A 654 17.72 -13.53 40.43
CA LEU A 654 19.14 -13.86 40.33
C LEU A 654 19.89 -13.55 41.64
N PRO A 655 20.85 -14.42 42.06
CA PRO A 655 21.76 -14.10 43.15
C PRO A 655 22.67 -12.89 42.85
N ALA A 656 23.11 -12.17 43.89
CA ALA A 656 23.89 -10.93 43.77
C ALA A 656 25.21 -11.02 42.96
N ASN A 657 25.76 -12.22 42.73
CA ASN A 657 26.98 -12.47 41.94
C ASN A 657 26.74 -13.47 40.80
N HIS A 658 25.57 -13.43 40.16
CA HIS A 658 25.28 -14.32 39.05
C HIS A 658 26.22 -14.02 37.86
N PRO A 659 26.92 -15.04 37.31
CA PRO A 659 27.85 -14.82 36.21
C PRO A 659 27.12 -14.54 34.89
N ILE A 660 27.70 -13.67 34.07
CA ILE A 660 27.29 -13.44 32.69
C ILE A 660 28.27 -14.12 31.73
N ALA A 661 27.78 -14.50 30.55
CA ALA A 661 28.62 -14.95 29.44
C ALA A 661 28.70 -13.85 28.37
N PHE A 662 29.87 -13.27 28.17
CA PHE A 662 30.19 -12.29 27.13
C PHE A 662 30.79 -12.98 25.90
N GLU A 663 30.31 -12.62 24.72
CA GLU A 663 30.79 -13.09 23.42
C GLU A 663 31.00 -11.88 22.50
N TRP A 664 32.13 -11.85 21.79
CA TRP A 664 32.55 -10.77 20.89
C TRP A 664 32.76 -11.31 19.48
N TYR A 665 32.02 -10.79 18.51
CA TYR A 665 32.00 -11.26 17.14
C TYR A 665 32.53 -10.19 16.18
N ASP A 666 33.31 -10.62 15.20
CA ASP A 666 33.76 -9.76 14.09
C ASP A 666 32.64 -9.54 13.05
N PRO A 667 32.84 -8.65 12.04
CA PRO A 667 31.83 -8.36 11.02
C PRO A 667 31.49 -9.55 10.12
N ARG A 668 32.27 -10.65 10.18
CA ARG A 668 32.03 -11.89 9.45
C ARG A 668 31.24 -12.90 10.31
N GLY A 669 30.82 -12.51 11.52
CA GLY A 669 30.15 -13.39 12.47
C GLY A 669 31.09 -14.37 13.16
N GLN A 670 32.41 -14.21 13.07
CA GLN A 670 33.37 -15.08 13.74
C GLN A 670 33.56 -14.66 15.20
N LEU A 671 33.48 -15.63 16.11
CA LEU A 671 33.72 -15.41 17.54
C LEU A 671 35.21 -15.13 17.79
N GLN A 672 35.52 -13.93 18.28
CA GLN A 672 36.87 -13.46 18.57
C GLN A 672 37.21 -13.60 20.05
N GLU A 673 36.23 -13.40 20.93
CA GLU A 673 36.42 -13.59 22.36
C GLU A 673 35.16 -14.17 23.01
N LYS A 674 35.35 -15.04 24.00
CA LYS A 674 34.29 -15.47 24.91
C LYS A 674 34.80 -15.49 26.35
N ARG A 675 34.03 -14.90 27.26
CA ARG A 675 34.41 -14.75 28.66
C ARG A 675 33.20 -14.92 29.57
N ASN A 676 33.34 -15.70 30.65
CA ASN A 676 32.35 -15.74 31.72
C ASN A 676 32.86 -14.90 32.89
N THR A 677 32.04 -13.98 33.42
CA THR A 677 32.45 -13.14 34.56
C THR A 677 31.29 -12.92 35.52
N ALA A 678 31.59 -12.96 36.83
CA ALA A 678 30.69 -12.53 37.89
C ALA A 678 31.12 -11.17 38.48
N GLU A 679 32.26 -10.63 38.03
CA GLU A 679 32.79 -9.36 38.50
C GLU A 679 31.88 -8.22 38.06
N ASN A 680 31.26 -7.56 39.03
CA ASN A 680 30.37 -6.43 38.79
C ASN A 680 30.37 -5.48 39.99
N THR A 681 30.01 -4.23 39.74
CA THR A 681 29.68 -3.25 40.77
C THR A 681 28.21 -2.89 40.63
N SER A 682 27.37 -3.36 41.56
CA SER A 682 25.93 -3.08 41.57
C SER A 682 25.23 -3.43 40.24
N GLY A 683 25.53 -4.60 39.66
CA GLY A 683 24.94 -5.05 38.39
C GLY A 683 25.60 -4.46 37.14
N ILE A 684 26.68 -3.67 37.28
CA ILE A 684 27.47 -3.16 36.17
C ILE A 684 28.72 -4.02 35.98
N TYR A 685 28.79 -4.71 34.85
CA TYR A 685 29.88 -5.60 34.46
C TYR A 685 30.85 -4.88 33.50
N PRO A 686 32.12 -4.70 33.86
CA PRO A 686 33.13 -4.14 32.96
C PRO A 686 33.58 -5.20 31.94
N LEU A 687 33.45 -4.89 30.67
CA LEU A 687 33.73 -5.76 29.52
C LEU A 687 34.83 -5.15 28.65
N HIS A 688 36.00 -4.91 29.24
CA HIS A 688 37.13 -4.31 28.52
C HIS A 688 37.81 -5.33 27.61
N LEU A 689 38.15 -4.90 26.39
CA LEU A 689 38.88 -5.68 25.40
C LEU A 689 39.71 -4.76 24.49
N ALA A 690 40.45 -5.32 23.54
CA ALA A 690 41.14 -4.57 22.50
C ALA A 690 41.05 -5.31 21.18
N THR A 691 41.11 -4.55 20.08
CA THR A 691 41.23 -5.14 18.74
C THR A 691 42.69 -5.32 18.38
N ALA A 692 42.98 -6.32 17.54
CA ALA A 692 44.30 -6.44 16.93
C ALA A 692 44.52 -5.29 15.92
N PRO A 693 45.77 -4.84 15.69
CA PRO A 693 46.06 -3.79 14.70
C PRO A 693 45.62 -4.13 13.27
N ASP A 694 45.49 -5.41 12.95
CA ASP A 694 45.03 -5.96 11.67
C ASP A 694 43.57 -6.44 11.70
N ALA A 695 42.81 -6.09 12.74
CA ALA A 695 41.40 -6.45 12.86
C ALA A 695 40.56 -5.89 11.69
N PRO A 696 39.60 -6.66 11.15
CA PRO A 696 38.75 -6.19 10.05
C PRO A 696 37.89 -4.98 10.45
N THR A 697 37.73 -4.05 9.53
CA THR A 697 36.80 -2.93 9.68
C THR A 697 35.35 -3.37 9.45
N GLY A 698 34.39 -2.64 10.04
CA GLY A 698 32.95 -2.87 9.92
C GLY A 698 32.22 -2.93 11.26
N SER A 699 31.01 -3.49 11.25
CA SER A 699 30.15 -3.65 12.43
C SER A 699 30.48 -4.96 13.17
N TRP A 700 31.09 -4.83 14.34
CA TRP A 700 31.32 -5.91 15.29
C TRP A 700 30.14 -6.06 16.25
N GLN A 701 29.98 -7.23 16.87
CA GLN A 701 28.84 -7.50 17.77
C GLN A 701 29.30 -7.97 19.16
N ALA A 702 28.89 -7.22 20.18
CA ALA A 702 28.97 -7.60 21.58
C ALA A 702 27.67 -8.31 21.99
N VAL A 703 27.79 -9.47 22.64
CA VAL A 703 26.65 -10.30 23.07
C VAL A 703 26.86 -10.69 24.54
N VAL A 704 25.84 -10.51 25.36
CA VAL A 704 25.83 -10.93 26.78
C VAL A 704 24.65 -11.89 27.01
N LYS A 705 24.92 -13.04 27.62
CA LYS A 705 23.92 -14.04 28.01
C LYS A 705 23.87 -14.19 29.52
N VAL A 706 22.68 -14.17 30.10
CA VAL A 706 22.45 -14.26 31.55
C VAL A 706 21.04 -14.74 31.85
N GLY A 707 20.86 -15.71 32.76
CA GLY A 707 19.53 -16.21 33.15
C GLY A 707 18.63 -16.69 31.99
N GLY A 708 19.22 -17.15 30.88
CA GLY A 708 18.49 -17.52 29.65
C GLY A 708 18.10 -16.34 28.74
N ALA A 709 18.35 -15.09 29.14
CA ALA A 709 18.23 -13.89 28.32
C ALA A 709 19.50 -13.63 27.50
N THR A 710 19.37 -12.95 26.36
CA THR A 710 20.48 -12.59 25.47
C THR A 710 20.38 -11.13 25.00
N PHE A 711 21.39 -10.33 25.31
CA PHE A 711 21.49 -8.91 24.96
C PHE A 711 22.61 -8.70 23.93
N ARG A 712 22.41 -7.81 22.96
CA ARG A 712 23.37 -7.56 21.86
C ARG A 712 23.59 -6.06 21.62
N LYS A 713 24.80 -5.69 21.17
CA LYS A 713 25.13 -4.33 20.72
C LYS A 713 26.11 -4.37 19.54
N SER A 714 25.80 -3.59 18.49
CA SER A 714 26.72 -3.34 17.37
C SER A 714 27.74 -2.26 17.75
N ILE A 715 29.00 -2.46 17.34
CA ILE A 715 30.16 -1.62 17.62
C ILE A 715 30.94 -1.43 16.32
N MET A 716 31.19 -0.18 15.91
CA MET A 716 31.87 0.11 14.64
C MET A 716 33.39 0.23 14.81
N ILE A 717 34.15 -0.48 13.97
CA ILE A 717 35.62 -0.39 13.89
C ILE A 717 36.03 0.02 12.48
N GLU A 718 36.73 1.14 12.32
CA GLU A 718 37.02 1.77 11.01
C GLU A 718 38.43 2.38 10.96
N THR A 719 39.04 2.46 9.75
CA THR A 719 40.33 3.14 9.54
C THR A 719 40.17 4.54 8.99
N VAL A 720 40.91 5.52 9.56
CA VAL A 720 40.94 6.91 9.07
C VAL A 720 42.27 7.16 8.34
N LYS A 721 42.23 7.57 7.06
CA LYS A 721 43.42 7.89 6.26
C LYS A 721 43.87 9.35 6.49
N PRO A 722 45.15 9.62 6.78
CA PRO A 722 45.62 10.99 7.03
C PRO A 722 45.66 11.82 5.74
N ASN A 723 45.42 13.13 5.87
CA ASN A 723 45.59 14.09 4.78
C ASN A 723 47.05 14.14 4.30
N ARG A 724 47.25 14.33 2.99
CA ARG A 724 48.57 14.45 2.33
C ARG A 724 48.78 15.80 1.62
N LEU A 725 47.70 16.53 1.38
CA LEU A 725 47.69 17.88 0.85
C LEU A 725 47.34 18.88 1.96
N LYS A 726 48.04 20.01 1.99
CA LYS A 726 47.67 21.21 2.71
C LYS A 726 46.73 22.03 1.82
N ILE A 727 45.52 22.26 2.30
CA ILE A 727 44.49 23.05 1.63
C ILE A 727 44.33 24.35 2.43
N ASP A 728 44.40 25.49 1.77
CA ASP A 728 44.17 26.82 2.35
C ASP A 728 43.16 27.56 1.47
N LEU A 729 41.93 27.70 1.95
CA LEU A 729 40.86 28.44 1.26
C LEU A 729 40.62 29.74 2.03
N GLN A 730 40.92 30.87 1.38
CA GLN A 730 40.83 32.20 1.95
C GLN A 730 39.55 32.91 1.49
N ALA A 731 38.73 33.29 2.47
CA ALA A 731 37.59 34.20 2.30
C ALA A 731 38.05 35.68 2.38
N PRO A 732 37.23 36.66 1.91
CA PRO A 732 37.65 38.06 1.90
C PRO A 732 37.67 38.70 3.30
N GLY A 733 37.09 38.05 4.31
CA GLY A 733 37.05 38.51 5.69
C GLY A 733 36.76 37.38 6.68
N LYS A 734 36.62 37.74 7.96
CA LYS A 734 36.32 36.79 9.05
C LYS A 734 34.84 36.38 9.14
N ALA A 735 33.99 37.00 8.33
CA ALA A 735 32.58 36.70 8.17
C ALA A 735 32.17 36.97 6.73
N LEU A 736 31.08 36.34 6.32
CA LEU A 736 30.47 36.48 4.99
C LEU A 736 29.19 37.30 5.11
N TYR A 737 28.85 38.07 4.08
CA TYR A 737 27.69 38.96 4.09
C TYR A 737 26.88 38.78 2.81
N ALA A 738 25.55 38.69 2.93
CA ALA A 738 24.66 38.51 1.79
C ALA A 738 24.72 39.66 0.78
N ASP A 739 24.87 40.90 1.26
CA ASP A 739 24.96 42.11 0.42
C ASP A 739 26.32 42.28 -0.29
N GLN A 740 27.25 41.35 -0.09
CA GLN A 740 28.55 41.29 -0.78
C GLN A 740 28.62 40.15 -1.80
N GLU A 741 27.52 39.44 -2.04
CA GLU A 741 27.47 38.40 -3.06
C GLU A 741 27.55 38.98 -4.50
N PRO A 742 28.24 38.31 -5.44
CA PRO A 742 28.97 37.06 -5.27
C PRO A 742 30.32 37.23 -4.55
N ILE A 743 30.60 36.37 -3.57
CA ILE A 743 31.75 36.50 -2.65
C ILE A 743 33.01 35.89 -3.28
N PRO A 744 34.15 36.60 -3.34
CA PRO A 744 35.40 36.08 -3.89
C PRO A 744 36.16 35.18 -2.91
N PHE A 745 36.57 34.00 -3.36
CA PHE A 745 37.42 33.05 -2.63
C PHE A 745 38.74 32.78 -3.36
N LYS A 746 39.81 32.53 -2.59
CA LYS A 746 41.12 32.12 -3.11
C LYS A 746 41.52 30.79 -2.50
N LEU A 747 41.78 29.80 -3.33
CA LEU A 747 42.23 28.46 -2.92
C LEU A 747 43.71 28.30 -3.22
N GLN A 748 44.47 27.78 -2.26
CA GLN A 748 45.85 27.33 -2.40
C GLN A 748 45.94 25.87 -1.94
N VAL A 749 46.50 25.01 -2.78
CA VAL A 749 46.75 23.60 -2.47
C VAL A 749 48.23 23.29 -2.65
N ASN A 750 48.84 22.77 -1.60
CA ASN A 750 50.23 22.33 -1.59
C ASN A 750 50.33 20.91 -1.07
N TRP A 751 51.37 20.18 -1.45
CA TRP A 751 51.75 18.98 -0.73
C TRP A 751 52.22 19.33 0.69
N LEU A 752 52.01 18.44 1.66
CA LEU A 752 52.45 18.68 3.04
C LEU A 752 53.97 18.90 3.18
N HIS A 753 54.78 18.42 2.23
CA HIS A 753 56.21 18.67 2.15
C HIS A 753 56.57 20.02 1.49
N GLY A 754 55.59 20.85 1.14
CA GLY A 754 55.76 22.24 0.72
C GLY A 754 55.71 22.50 -0.79
N ALA A 755 55.71 21.48 -1.66
CA ALA A 755 55.61 21.68 -3.11
C ALA A 755 54.20 22.09 -3.55
N PRO A 756 54.03 22.93 -4.59
CA PRO A 756 52.71 23.28 -5.12
C PRO A 756 52.03 22.05 -5.76
N ALA A 757 50.73 21.90 -5.51
CA ALA A 757 49.95 20.78 -6.02
C ALA A 757 49.43 21.08 -7.44
N GLN A 758 50.32 20.99 -8.43
CA GLN A 758 50.05 21.45 -9.80
C GLN A 758 48.90 20.69 -10.49
N ASN A 759 47.95 21.42 -11.07
CA ASN A 759 46.86 20.88 -11.89
C ASN A 759 46.02 19.79 -11.21
N LEU A 760 45.95 19.78 -9.87
CA LEU A 760 45.08 18.86 -9.14
C LEU A 760 43.63 19.35 -9.17
N LYS A 761 42.69 18.40 -9.26
CA LYS A 761 41.27 18.71 -9.17
C LYS A 761 40.93 19.09 -7.73
N ALA A 762 40.12 20.12 -7.54
CA ALA A 762 39.57 20.51 -6.26
C ALA A 762 38.07 20.81 -6.37
N ARG A 763 37.33 20.47 -5.31
CA ARG A 763 35.90 20.75 -5.18
C ARG A 763 35.66 21.45 -3.85
N VAL A 764 34.89 22.55 -3.89
CA VAL A 764 34.46 23.29 -2.71
C VAL A 764 32.94 23.24 -2.62
N GLU A 765 32.45 22.78 -1.48
CA GLU A 765 31.03 22.70 -1.13
C GLU A 765 30.75 23.63 0.05
N VAL A 766 29.67 24.40 -0.02
CA VAL A 766 29.22 25.28 1.07
C VAL A 766 27.80 24.89 1.44
N GLN A 767 27.56 24.72 2.74
CA GLN A 767 26.23 24.56 3.30
C GLN A 767 25.99 25.67 4.32
N LEU A 768 24.90 26.42 4.15
CA LEU A 768 24.45 27.36 5.15
C LEU A 768 23.62 26.61 6.21
N GLN A 769 23.88 26.87 7.48
CA GLN A 769 23.18 26.24 8.59
C GLN A 769 22.69 27.31 9.56
N GLU A 770 21.47 27.13 10.05
CA GLU A 770 20.91 27.95 11.13
C GLU A 770 21.71 27.77 12.42
N VAL A 771 21.98 28.89 13.09
CA VAL A 771 22.62 28.92 14.41
C VAL A 771 21.89 29.94 15.27
N ASN A 772 21.93 29.75 16.59
CA ASN A 772 21.35 30.71 17.52
C ASN A 772 22.13 32.04 17.48
N THR A 773 21.50 33.12 17.02
CA THR A 773 22.10 34.45 16.95
C THR A 773 22.25 35.00 18.36
N SER A 774 23.49 35.29 18.75
CA SER A 774 23.78 35.85 20.07
C SER A 774 24.91 36.87 20.02
N PHE A 775 24.79 37.89 20.87
CA PHE A 775 25.81 38.93 21.03
C PHE A 775 26.19 39.02 22.50
N PRO A 776 27.49 39.01 22.86
CA PRO A 776 27.93 38.93 24.26
C PRO A 776 27.35 40.00 25.20
N LYS A 777 27.18 41.24 24.69
CA LYS A 777 26.59 42.36 25.47
C LYS A 777 25.07 42.21 25.68
N TYR A 778 24.42 41.29 24.98
CA TYR A 778 22.97 41.10 24.93
C TYR A 778 22.58 39.62 25.11
N GLY A 779 23.30 38.86 25.94
CA GLY A 779 23.06 37.41 26.11
C GLY A 779 21.66 37.00 26.59
N GLU A 780 20.88 37.92 27.19
CA GLU A 780 19.48 37.68 27.58
C GLU A 780 18.47 37.98 26.47
N TYR A 781 18.91 38.48 25.31
CA TYR A 781 18.05 38.81 24.17
C TYR A 781 18.02 37.68 23.14
N GLU A 782 16.89 37.52 22.46
CA GLU A 782 16.67 36.61 21.34
C GLU A 782 16.60 37.42 20.05
N PHE A 783 17.47 37.07 19.09
CA PHE A 783 17.65 37.81 17.84
C PHE A 783 17.17 37.03 16.60
N ASP A 784 16.76 35.77 16.79
CA ASP A 784 16.25 34.92 15.72
C ASP A 784 14.72 35.04 15.64
N ASP A 785 14.19 35.06 14.42
CA ASP A 785 12.75 35.02 14.16
C ASP A 785 12.21 33.59 14.32
N PRO A 786 11.40 33.30 15.36
CA PRO A 786 10.87 31.96 15.60
C PRO A 786 9.81 31.51 14.58
N ALA A 787 9.32 32.42 13.71
CA ALA A 787 8.37 32.09 12.64
C ALA A 787 9.06 31.61 11.35
N ARG A 788 10.39 31.74 11.26
CA ARG A 788 11.17 31.33 10.08
C ARG A 788 12.02 30.12 10.41
N SER A 789 12.15 29.23 9.43
CA SER A 789 13.09 28.11 9.49
C SER A 789 13.99 28.15 8.27
N PHE A 790 15.28 27.87 8.43
CA PHE A 790 16.21 27.85 7.32
C PHE A 790 16.78 26.45 7.07
N TYR A 791 16.56 25.94 5.85
CA TYR A 791 17.19 24.71 5.37
C TYR A 791 17.99 25.00 4.10
N SER A 792 19.19 24.43 4.03
CA SER A 792 20.04 24.47 2.83
C SER A 792 20.70 23.13 2.63
N GLU A 793 20.70 22.68 1.39
CA GLU A 793 21.54 21.56 0.95
C GLU A 793 22.98 22.05 0.69
N PRO A 794 23.98 21.15 0.76
CA PRO A 794 25.34 21.46 0.33
C PRO A 794 25.39 21.86 -1.14
N LYS A 795 25.87 23.07 -1.42
CA LYS A 795 26.02 23.62 -2.78
C LYS A 795 27.48 23.55 -3.23
N VAL A 796 27.73 22.99 -4.40
CA VAL A 796 29.07 23.05 -5.03
C VAL A 796 29.30 24.47 -5.55
N VAL A 797 30.27 25.17 -4.97
CA VAL A 797 30.62 26.56 -5.36
C VAL A 797 31.87 26.64 -6.23
N PHE A 798 32.66 25.56 -6.27
CA PHE A 798 33.79 25.40 -7.17
C PHE A 798 34.01 23.91 -7.47
N ASP A 799 34.15 23.57 -8.75
CA ASP A 799 34.59 22.25 -9.22
C ASP A 799 35.52 22.47 -10.42
N GLY A 800 36.82 22.36 -10.19
CA GLY A 800 37.82 22.73 -11.18
C GLY A 800 39.21 22.26 -10.80
N SER A 801 40.22 22.64 -11.59
CA SER A 801 41.63 22.36 -11.28
C SER A 801 42.32 23.61 -10.77
N VAL A 802 43.25 23.44 -9.83
CA VAL A 802 44.21 24.50 -9.47
C VAL A 802 45.27 24.65 -10.56
N ASP A 803 45.91 25.82 -10.65
CA ASP A 803 46.93 26.12 -11.65
C ASP A 803 48.30 25.45 -11.36
N ALA A 804 49.33 25.82 -12.12
CA ALA A 804 50.69 25.31 -11.98
C ALA A 804 51.35 25.69 -10.63
N ASP A 805 50.86 26.72 -9.95
CA ASP A 805 51.32 27.14 -8.63
C ASP A 805 50.41 26.60 -7.50
N GLY A 806 49.43 25.75 -7.83
CA GLY A 806 48.47 25.19 -6.88
C GLY A 806 47.37 26.17 -6.46
N LYS A 807 47.09 27.22 -7.25
CA LYS A 807 46.11 28.27 -6.93
C LYS A 807 44.83 28.15 -7.75
N ALA A 808 43.72 28.57 -7.17
CA ALA A 808 42.48 28.86 -7.88
C ALA A 808 41.77 30.07 -7.26
N SER A 809 40.97 30.79 -8.06
CA SER A 809 40.11 31.88 -7.57
C SER A 809 38.74 31.75 -8.19
N PHE A 810 37.69 31.92 -7.39
CA PHE A 810 36.31 31.80 -7.82
C PHE A 810 35.41 32.72 -7.01
N GLN A 811 34.18 32.95 -7.46
CA GLN A 811 33.17 33.71 -6.74
C GLN A 811 31.94 32.84 -6.51
N ALA A 812 31.28 33.00 -5.37
CA ALA A 812 30.14 32.19 -4.98
C ALA A 812 28.97 33.04 -4.49
N SER A 813 27.77 32.73 -4.99
CA SER A 813 26.50 33.15 -4.39
C SER A 813 25.97 32.03 -3.52
N LEU A 814 25.72 32.31 -2.23
CA LEU A 814 25.42 31.31 -1.21
C LEU A 814 23.94 31.31 -0.84
N LEU A 815 23.31 32.49 -0.77
CA LEU A 815 21.91 32.63 -0.38
C LEU A 815 21.01 32.75 -1.62
N ASN A 816 20.02 31.87 -1.73
CA ASN A 816 19.04 31.89 -2.83
C ASN A 816 17.67 32.48 -2.42
N ASN A 817 17.41 32.74 -1.13
CA ASN A 817 16.12 33.21 -0.61
C ASN A 817 16.27 34.11 0.65
N ASN A 818 15.40 35.09 0.85
CA ASN A 818 15.54 36.19 1.83
C ASN A 818 15.02 35.92 3.26
N ALA A 819 14.70 34.68 3.62
CA ALA A 819 13.98 34.37 4.87
C ALA A 819 14.84 33.63 5.92
N ALA A 820 16.11 34.01 6.11
CA ALA A 820 16.89 33.49 7.23
C ALA A 820 16.31 33.99 8.57
N PRO A 821 16.18 33.15 9.61
CA PRO A 821 15.68 33.59 10.92
C PRO A 821 16.66 34.52 11.64
N GLY A 822 17.97 34.38 11.38
CA GLY A 822 19.01 35.22 11.95
C GLY A 822 20.38 35.00 11.30
N GLN A 823 21.46 35.09 12.08
CA GLN A 823 22.81 34.73 11.67
C GLN A 823 22.87 33.25 11.28
N LEU A 824 23.59 32.98 10.20
CA LEU A 824 23.83 31.62 9.73
C LEU A 824 25.31 31.26 9.92
N ARG A 825 25.61 29.97 9.81
CA ARG A 825 26.98 29.46 9.71
C ARG A 825 27.19 28.90 8.31
N ALA A 826 28.20 29.38 7.60
CA ALA A 826 28.65 28.77 6.36
C ALA A 826 29.65 27.66 6.69
N ASN A 827 29.24 26.40 6.54
CA ASN A 827 30.11 25.24 6.63
C ASN A 827 30.75 25.02 5.26
N ILE A 828 32.07 25.20 5.17
CA ILE A 828 32.81 25.14 3.91
C ILE A 828 33.69 23.89 3.94
N LYS A 829 33.44 22.99 2.99
CA LYS A 829 34.21 21.75 2.82
C LYS A 829 34.96 21.79 1.50
N THR A 830 36.27 21.64 1.57
CA THR A 830 37.13 21.60 0.39
C THR A 830 37.77 20.23 0.29
N ARG A 831 37.70 19.62 -0.90
CA ARG A 831 38.41 18.38 -1.24
C ARG A 831 39.39 18.65 -2.37
N ALA A 832 40.64 18.26 -2.20
CA ALA A 832 41.64 18.27 -3.26
C ALA A 832 42.05 16.82 -3.58
N PHE A 833 41.96 16.46 -4.86
CA PHE A 833 42.11 15.09 -5.34
C PHE A 833 43.52 14.85 -5.89
N GLU A 834 44.16 13.81 -5.40
CA GLU A 834 45.35 13.23 -6.01
C GLU A 834 45.01 12.62 -7.38
N LYS A 835 46.00 12.46 -8.26
CA LYS A 835 45.81 11.82 -9.57
C LYS A 835 45.26 10.39 -9.49
N GLY A 836 45.48 9.70 -8.38
CA GLY A 836 44.97 8.35 -8.12
C GLY A 836 43.51 8.30 -7.65
N GLY A 837 42.82 9.44 -7.50
CA GLY A 837 41.42 9.52 -7.05
C GLY A 837 41.24 9.66 -5.54
N ASP A 838 42.28 9.40 -4.75
CA ASP A 838 42.34 9.78 -3.32
C ASP A 838 42.19 11.29 -3.14
N PHE A 839 41.71 11.73 -1.99
CA PHE A 839 41.63 13.15 -1.66
C PHE A 839 42.08 13.45 -0.25
N SER A 840 42.60 14.66 -0.06
CA SER A 840 42.64 15.29 1.26
C SER A 840 41.47 16.25 1.37
N SER A 841 40.92 16.39 2.57
CA SER A 841 39.82 17.32 2.82
C SER A 841 40.13 18.27 3.96
N ASP A 842 39.70 19.51 3.80
CA ASP A 842 39.69 20.51 4.87
C ASP A 842 38.27 21.05 5.05
N GLN A 843 37.93 21.37 6.30
CA GLN A 843 36.62 21.89 6.65
C GLN A 843 36.77 22.97 7.72
N TYR A 844 36.19 24.12 7.45
CA TYR A 844 36.05 25.18 8.45
C TYR A 844 34.68 25.85 8.30
N SER A 845 34.36 26.71 9.26
CA SER A 845 33.11 27.46 9.23
C SER A 845 33.37 28.94 9.46
N LEU A 846 32.55 29.77 8.81
CA LEU A 846 32.53 31.22 9.01
C LEU A 846 31.12 31.68 9.38
N PRO A 847 30.98 32.71 10.21
CA PRO A 847 29.71 33.41 10.35
C PRO A 847 29.26 33.94 8.99
N TYR A 848 27.99 33.76 8.68
CA TYR A 848 27.32 34.34 7.53
C TYR A 848 26.20 35.25 8.03
N HIS A 849 26.20 36.50 7.60
CA HIS A 849 25.24 37.52 7.99
C HIS A 849 24.29 37.83 6.82
N PRO A 850 23.04 37.33 6.88
CA PRO A 850 22.00 37.73 5.93
C PRO A 850 21.61 39.20 6.10
N TYR A 851 21.78 39.75 7.31
CA TYR A 851 21.37 41.10 7.67
C TYR A 851 22.55 41.90 8.26
N ARG A 852 22.55 43.22 8.04
CA ARG A 852 23.54 44.15 8.62
C ARG A 852 23.21 44.59 10.05
N ALA A 853 21.98 44.34 10.49
CA ALA A 853 21.51 44.67 11.81
C ALA A 853 20.50 43.62 12.29
N TYR A 854 20.47 43.40 13.61
CA TYR A 854 19.61 42.41 14.26
C TYR A 854 18.79 43.08 15.36
N VAL A 855 17.49 42.79 15.36
CA VAL A 855 16.56 43.23 16.42
C VAL A 855 16.46 42.10 17.44
N GLY A 856 16.87 42.37 18.67
CA GLY A 856 16.76 41.44 19.78
C GLY A 856 15.58 41.80 20.66
N THR A 857 14.88 40.78 21.16
CA THR A 857 13.83 40.91 22.17
C THR A 857 14.27 40.27 23.49
N ARG A 858 14.02 40.94 24.60
CA ARG A 858 14.27 40.42 25.95
C ARG A 858 12.95 40.20 26.67
N VAL A 859 12.63 38.94 26.89
CA VAL A 859 11.47 38.47 27.66
C VAL A 859 11.90 38.17 29.10
N PRO A 860 11.17 38.63 30.13
CA PRO A 860 11.51 38.32 31.53
C PRO A 860 11.33 36.82 31.83
N ARG A 861 12.02 36.35 32.87
CA ARG A 861 11.91 34.97 33.36
C ARG A 861 10.88 34.89 34.50
N ASN A 862 10.10 33.83 34.52
CA ASN A 862 9.23 33.50 35.65
C ASN A 862 10.03 32.89 36.83
N GLN A 863 9.34 32.53 37.91
CA GLN A 863 9.92 31.88 39.09
C GLN A 863 10.58 30.51 38.83
N TYR A 864 10.29 29.88 37.70
CA TYR A 864 10.86 28.59 37.28
C TYR A 864 11.99 28.76 36.24
N GLY A 865 12.39 29.99 35.92
CA GLY A 865 13.47 30.31 34.98
C GLY A 865 13.08 30.36 33.50
N SER A 866 11.81 30.11 33.14
CA SER A 866 11.29 30.16 31.78
C SER A 866 11.04 31.59 31.31
N LYS A 867 11.47 31.94 30.10
CA LYS A 867 11.21 33.25 29.46
C LYS A 867 9.75 33.34 29.02
N ARG A 868 8.91 34.08 29.75
CA ARG A 868 7.51 34.29 29.40
C ARG A 868 6.92 35.52 30.10
N LEU A 869 5.82 36.02 29.56
CA LEU A 869 4.94 36.97 30.24
C LEU A 869 3.73 36.22 30.77
N GLU A 870 3.31 36.53 32.00
CA GLU A 870 2.05 36.04 32.53
C GLU A 870 0.89 36.81 31.88
N ILE A 871 -0.18 36.09 31.54
CA ILE A 871 -1.36 36.66 30.90
C ILE A 871 -2.10 37.52 31.93
N ASP A 872 -2.64 38.66 31.49
CA ASP A 872 -3.36 39.64 32.32
C ASP A 872 -2.54 40.33 33.43
N GLU A 873 -1.19 40.19 33.41
CA GLU A 873 -0.28 40.89 34.30
C GLU A 873 0.60 41.92 33.56
N PRO A 874 0.99 43.05 34.20
CA PRO A 874 1.87 44.04 33.58
C PRO A 874 3.28 43.48 33.37
N GLY A 875 3.66 43.27 32.10
CA GLY A 875 4.99 42.82 31.68
C GLY A 875 5.84 43.92 31.04
N LYS A 876 7.17 43.80 31.14
CA LYS A 876 8.12 44.66 30.39
C LYS A 876 8.93 43.82 29.41
N LEU A 877 8.86 44.17 28.12
CA LEU A 877 9.75 43.65 27.07
C LEU A 877 10.89 44.64 26.83
N GLY A 878 12.10 44.12 26.66
CA GLY A 878 13.24 44.90 26.18
C GLY A 878 13.44 44.70 24.68
N PHE A 879 13.83 45.75 23.97
CA PHE A 879 14.24 45.67 22.57
C PHE A 879 15.65 46.23 22.42
N ALA A 880 16.45 45.64 21.54
CA ALA A 880 17.78 46.12 21.19
C ALA A 880 17.97 46.00 19.68
N LEU A 881 18.58 47.01 19.06
CA LEU A 881 19.01 46.94 17.67
C LEU A 881 20.54 47.03 17.63
N VAL A 882 21.18 46.01 17.09
CA VAL A 882 22.65 45.92 17.05
C VAL A 882 23.16 45.65 15.63
N ASP A 883 24.40 46.04 15.36
CA ASP A 883 25.13 45.63 14.15
C ASP A 883 25.62 44.17 14.24
N THR A 884 26.33 43.72 13.20
CA THR A 884 26.89 42.36 13.13
C THR A 884 27.97 42.05 14.18
N GLU A 885 28.45 43.05 14.91
CA GLU A 885 29.43 42.92 16.01
C GLU A 885 28.76 43.08 17.40
N GLY A 886 27.46 43.34 17.46
CA GLY A 886 26.72 43.55 18.71
C GLY A 886 26.82 44.97 19.26
N ASN A 887 27.23 45.96 18.46
CA ASN A 887 27.21 47.37 18.88
C ASN A 887 25.83 47.98 18.62
N PRO A 888 25.30 48.80 19.56
CA PRO A 888 23.97 49.40 19.41
C PRO A 888 23.93 50.39 18.25
N LEU A 889 22.86 50.32 17.45
CA LEU A 889 22.58 51.26 16.36
C LEU A 889 21.55 52.30 16.78
N ALA A 890 21.93 53.59 16.71
CA ALA A 890 21.05 54.71 17.03
C ALA A 890 20.22 55.19 15.81
N ASN A 891 19.17 55.98 16.07
CA ASN A 891 18.35 56.68 15.06
C ASN A 891 17.66 55.74 14.04
N ARG A 892 17.22 54.57 14.49
CA ARG A 892 16.42 53.62 13.69
C ARG A 892 15.03 53.51 14.27
N LYS A 893 14.03 53.32 13.39
CA LYS A 893 12.65 53.04 13.80
C LYS A 893 12.48 51.54 13.91
N LEU A 894 11.93 51.07 15.02
CA LEU A 894 11.52 49.69 15.21
C LEU A 894 9.99 49.64 15.17
N GLU A 895 9.47 48.73 14.35
CA GLU A 895 8.06 48.37 14.36
C GLU A 895 7.89 47.13 15.25
N VAL A 896 6.88 47.16 16.13
CA VAL A 896 6.64 46.11 17.11
C VAL A 896 5.18 45.68 16.98
N GLY A 897 4.98 44.43 16.56
CA GLY A 897 3.68 43.76 16.53
C GLY A 897 3.56 42.76 17.67
N LEU A 898 2.37 42.67 18.29
CA LEU A 898 2.04 41.63 19.26
C LEU A 898 0.96 40.73 18.67
N TYR A 899 1.31 39.48 18.40
CA TYR A 899 0.43 38.50 17.76
C TYR A 899 -0.01 37.44 18.78
N ARG A 900 -1.29 37.08 18.73
CA ARG A 900 -1.82 35.94 19.50
C ARG A 900 -1.80 34.69 18.63
N VAL A 901 -0.93 33.75 18.96
CA VAL A 901 -0.90 32.43 18.32
C VAL A 901 -2.00 31.56 18.93
N ASN A 902 -2.87 31.00 18.09
CA ASN A 902 -3.86 30.01 18.51
C ASN A 902 -3.52 28.67 17.87
N TRP A 903 -3.32 27.65 18.69
CA TRP A 903 -3.07 26.29 18.23
C TRP A 903 -4.40 25.56 18.03
N ARG A 904 -4.58 24.95 16.87
CA ARG A 904 -5.69 24.04 16.59
C ARG A 904 -5.10 22.73 16.11
N TRP A 905 -5.62 21.63 16.65
CA TRP A 905 -5.30 20.29 16.20
C TRP A 905 -6.58 19.66 15.66
N TRP A 906 -6.43 18.88 14.60
CA TRP A 906 -7.50 18.04 14.09
C TRP A 906 -6.90 16.72 13.63
N TRP A 907 -7.75 15.70 13.61
CA TRP A 907 -7.44 14.41 13.03
C TRP A 907 -7.86 14.43 11.56
N ASP A 908 -7.00 13.91 10.69
CA ASP A 908 -7.30 13.73 9.27
C ASP A 908 -7.02 12.27 8.86
N GLU A 909 -7.78 11.77 7.89
CA GLU A 909 -7.67 10.42 7.36
C GLU A 909 -7.53 10.52 5.84
N ASN A 910 -6.35 10.18 5.31
CA ASN A 910 -6.09 10.20 3.88
C ASN A 910 -6.52 8.87 3.22
N ASP A 911 -6.60 8.83 1.88
CA ASP A 911 -7.06 7.68 1.07
C ASP A 911 -6.36 6.34 1.38
N GLY A 912 -5.17 6.36 1.99
CA GLY A 912 -4.46 5.18 2.48
C GLY A 912 -4.87 4.65 3.87
N SER A 913 -5.91 5.21 4.51
CA SER A 913 -6.29 4.93 5.91
C SER A 913 -5.17 5.16 6.94
N LEU A 914 -4.16 5.96 6.57
CA LEU A 914 -3.14 6.46 7.47
C LEU A 914 -3.66 7.75 8.08
N SER A 915 -3.83 7.74 9.40
CA SER A 915 -4.25 8.93 10.14
C SER A 915 -3.02 9.71 10.59
N ASP A 916 -2.93 10.96 10.18
CA ASP A 916 -1.81 11.83 10.50
C ASP A 916 -2.25 12.95 11.43
N TYR A 917 -1.37 13.29 12.38
CA TYR A 917 -1.56 14.47 13.21
C TYR A 917 -1.11 15.71 12.43
N SER A 918 -2.08 16.47 11.95
CA SER A 918 -1.80 17.75 11.30
C SER A 918 -1.90 18.89 12.30
N SER A 919 -0.86 19.71 12.35
CA SER A 919 -0.85 20.95 13.12
C SER A 919 -0.45 22.11 12.22
N ALA A 920 -1.17 23.23 12.30
CA ALA A 920 -0.79 24.46 11.63
C ALA A 920 -0.04 25.35 12.62
N ASN A 921 1.23 25.65 12.33
CA ASN A 921 2.10 26.41 13.24
C ASN A 921 1.83 27.92 13.25
N HIS A 922 1.14 28.49 12.25
CA HIS A 922 0.70 29.88 12.29
C HIS A 922 -0.37 30.22 11.24
N TYR A 923 -1.10 31.32 11.46
CA TYR A 923 -1.97 32.00 10.48
C TYR A 923 -1.55 33.48 10.45
N ASN A 924 -1.29 34.05 9.28
CA ASN A 924 -1.02 35.48 9.04
C ASN A 924 0.23 36.10 9.69
N ALA A 925 1.43 35.59 9.40
CA ALA A 925 2.67 36.35 9.60
C ALA A 925 3.28 36.78 8.26
N ASP A 926 2.45 37.06 7.25
CA ASP A 926 2.87 37.74 6.03
C ASP A 926 2.43 39.20 6.11
N ASN A 927 3.41 40.10 6.20
CA ASN A 927 3.31 41.48 5.74
C ASN A 927 4.54 41.79 4.89
#